data_AF-Q4A5U1-F1
#
_entry.id   AF-Q4A5U1-F1
#
_cell.length_a   1.000
_cell.length_b   1.000
_cell.length_c   1.000
_cell.angle_alpha   90.00
_cell.angle_beta   90.00
_cell.angle_gamma   90.00
#
_symmetry.space_group_name_H-M   'P 1'
#
loop_
_entity.id
_entity.type
_entity.pdbx_description
1 polymer ?
#
loop_
_entity_poly.entity_id
_entity_poly.type
_entity_poly.pdbx_seq_one_letter_code
_entity_poly.pdbx_strand_id
1 'polypeptide(L)'
;MIKAKKIKLLINFGAISILGVAGAVTAKVIIDNSSDKARDLNVIIVSRGDKSVLNLKNVETDDINSSNKDNNLKEIKEETITPVVNDKEENQVESPVEPEPDPEESNKYFSDVTKPIENPQPEPPVESKPPVKPKPEPDPEPIPEPEPKKPTIEDMLPQSSEGIVNINNLPDLDFSTLKPVETPKGQLSETEKRTIKTAINNLVRISQNIPTKFTQEQIDEINKSINDIRKLNAYTKNEKDNDWSSLLNGLIVNDGRTTEEKANAIGWPYKDNRHNYSLSFKLMWENYQRDLDAMLAKGMVPSLQWGSFGNVWGFADHSDNVVRNKLIADNNRRYFPYNTEYKRTSGVIRNLDYEGFSKTDVTNSYRNYGAESNKGITVLEYTPTSDYAKSQVGTKRVMAVLDATNREGYNSFLKFLQDATKAGKKIDGIVIRNMGLIDKTQDFSQILAQMPDSIQKLTLFFEGKDTSSLIGLKDKKIQEIDLYNSSNTIADDWAINPYALKGVKNITFDYNYDIGFPGIPGNNRDMPGSIVFNTLKFDKGMSLNQINEGLKIALNDRFGERIFQGQFGDGSWPTYLDFSNIPEIRSLQDMNFYDRVFKKLTLFNKTNVFTVDAKTLHLQQWSALLIKGPDRPKLMFVSPQKVDTLYIKGNAVDLGNNWGPELYGLIESGKAVFNTVYVDNEVMANTLNNSQAFTTFGKRAIVKPSNFDTNGGNSEIISFE
;
A
#
# COMPACT_ATOMS: atom_id res chain seq x y z
N MET A 1 35.57 -68.91 -2.46
CA MET A 1 37.04 -68.75 -2.59
C MET A 1 37.28 -67.52 -3.45
N ILE A 2 38.30 -66.71 -3.10
CA ILE A 2 38.61 -65.34 -3.64
C ILE A 2 37.67 -64.24 -3.12
N LYS A 3 38.13 -63.10 -2.56
CA LYS A 3 39.20 -62.81 -1.60
C LYS A 3 38.83 -61.43 -1.01
N ALA A 4 38.52 -61.36 0.29
CA ALA A 4 38.34 -60.09 0.99
C ALA A 4 39.70 -59.40 1.21
N LYS A 5 39.76 -58.08 1.02
CA LYS A 5 40.79 -57.20 1.60
C LYS A 5 40.11 -56.08 2.38
N LYS A 6 40.18 -56.17 3.70
CA LYS A 6 40.11 -55.06 4.65
C LYS A 6 41.53 -54.54 4.89
N ILE A 7 41.68 -53.21 5.07
CA ILE A 7 42.75 -52.42 5.74
C ILE A 7 42.49 -50.96 5.25
N LYS A 8 42.43 -49.88 6.04
CA LYS A 8 42.54 -49.59 7.48
C LYS A 8 41.85 -48.23 7.74
N LEU A 9 41.34 -48.11 8.96
CA LEU A 9 40.80 -46.94 9.63
C LEU A 9 41.82 -45.79 9.76
N LEU A 10 41.38 -44.53 9.62
CA LEU A 10 41.92 -43.39 10.35
C LEU A 10 40.87 -42.28 10.48
N ILE A 11 40.42 -42.11 11.72
CA ILE A 11 39.55 -41.05 12.23
C ILE A 11 40.48 -39.95 12.74
N ASN A 12 40.40 -38.73 12.19
CA ASN A 12 40.34 -37.48 12.97
C ASN A 12 40.28 -36.21 12.11
N PHE A 13 39.67 -35.17 12.72
CA PHE A 13 39.40 -33.80 12.27
C PHE A 13 38.23 -33.69 11.27
N GLY A 14 37.23 -32.83 11.42
CA GLY A 14 36.95 -31.71 12.31
C GLY A 14 35.78 -30.94 11.70
N ALA A 15 35.00 -30.25 12.54
CA ALA A 15 33.97 -29.24 12.23
C ALA A 15 33.41 -29.13 10.80
N ILE A 16 32.08 -29.29 10.65
CA ILE A 16 31.13 -28.44 9.90
C ILE A 16 29.81 -29.22 9.74
N SER A 17 28.68 -28.52 9.89
CA SER A 17 27.28 -28.89 9.53
C SER A 17 26.37 -29.54 10.58
N ILE A 18 25.92 -28.73 11.56
CA ILE A 18 24.57 -28.85 12.15
C ILE A 18 23.81 -27.55 11.82
N LEU A 19 23.26 -27.46 10.60
CA LEU A 19 22.34 -26.39 10.17
C LEU A 19 21.21 -26.94 9.27
N GLY A 20 20.78 -28.18 9.49
CA GLY A 20 19.93 -28.91 8.55
C GLY A 20 18.49 -29.21 8.97
N VAL A 21 18.05 -28.98 10.21
CA VAL A 21 16.77 -29.55 10.69
C VAL A 21 15.79 -28.54 11.30
N ALA A 22 16.18 -27.28 11.53
CA ALA A 22 15.27 -26.28 12.11
C ALA A 22 14.43 -25.48 11.07
N GLY A 23 14.70 -25.61 9.76
CA GLY A 23 14.03 -24.79 8.73
C GLY A 23 12.69 -25.33 8.23
N ALA A 24 12.47 -26.65 8.25
CA ALA A 24 11.30 -27.26 7.64
C ALA A 24 10.04 -27.26 8.54
N VAL A 25 10.23 -27.35 9.86
CA VAL A 25 9.11 -27.38 10.83
C VAL A 25 8.53 -25.97 11.02
N THR A 26 9.37 -24.94 11.03
CA THR A 26 8.95 -23.55 11.24
C THR A 26 8.21 -22.98 10.03
N ALA A 27 8.63 -23.32 8.80
CA ALA A 27 7.96 -22.91 7.58
C ALA A 27 6.53 -23.50 7.45
N LYS A 28 6.34 -24.77 7.85
CA LYS A 28 5.03 -25.42 7.84
C LYS A 28 4.07 -24.79 8.86
N VAL A 29 4.53 -24.55 10.09
CA VAL A 29 3.73 -23.93 11.15
C VAL A 29 3.37 -22.48 10.85
N ILE A 30 4.22 -21.74 10.14
CA ILE A 30 3.96 -20.34 9.76
C ILE A 30 2.97 -20.26 8.58
N ILE A 31 3.09 -21.13 7.57
CA ILE A 31 2.20 -21.16 6.41
C ILE A 31 0.80 -21.63 6.82
N ASP A 32 0.70 -22.70 7.61
CA ASP A 32 -0.58 -23.21 8.12
C ASP A 32 -1.26 -22.15 9.01
N ASN A 33 -0.53 -21.48 9.91
CA ASN A 33 -1.10 -20.38 10.71
C ASN A 33 -1.50 -19.15 9.90
N SER A 34 -0.79 -18.82 8.81
CA SER A 34 -1.15 -17.67 7.95
C SER A 34 -2.38 -17.95 7.08
N SER A 35 -2.50 -19.20 6.59
CA SER A 35 -3.66 -19.69 5.86
C SER A 35 -4.88 -19.77 6.78
N ASP A 36 -4.72 -20.30 8.00
CA ASP A 36 -5.81 -20.45 8.95
C ASP A 36 -6.27 -19.09 9.51
N LYS A 37 -5.35 -18.13 9.71
CA LYS A 37 -5.71 -16.73 10.04
C LYS A 37 -6.41 -16.00 8.89
N ALA A 38 -5.98 -16.19 7.65
CA ALA A 38 -6.69 -15.65 6.48
C ALA A 38 -8.09 -16.26 6.31
N ARG A 39 -8.25 -17.54 6.67
CA ARG A 39 -9.53 -18.28 6.66
C ARG A 39 -10.47 -17.86 7.77
N ASP A 40 -9.97 -17.54 8.96
CA ASP A 40 -10.79 -17.07 10.07
C ASP A 40 -11.33 -15.65 9.86
N LEU A 41 -10.75 -14.88 8.93
CA LEU A 41 -11.15 -13.49 8.65
C LEU A 41 -12.23 -13.33 7.59
N ASN A 42 -12.72 -14.40 6.95
CA ASN A 42 -13.70 -14.32 5.84
C ASN A 42 -13.31 -13.28 4.75
N VAL A 43 -12.01 -12.95 4.64
CA VAL A 43 -11.51 -12.09 3.58
C VAL A 43 -11.35 -12.98 2.36
N ILE A 44 -11.98 -12.62 1.24
CA ILE A 44 -11.64 -13.16 -0.07
C ILE A 44 -10.24 -12.64 -0.41
N ILE A 45 -9.21 -13.27 0.17
CA ILE A 45 -7.85 -13.11 -0.29
C ILE A 45 -7.75 -14.00 -1.52
N VAL A 46 -7.78 -13.38 -2.70
CA VAL A 46 -7.18 -14.01 -3.88
C VAL A 46 -5.68 -14.08 -3.60
N SER A 47 -5.26 -15.11 -2.87
CA SER A 47 -3.85 -15.42 -2.61
C SER A 47 -3.21 -15.77 -3.96
N ARG A 48 -2.68 -14.75 -4.64
CA ARG A 48 -1.78 -14.94 -5.78
C ARG A 48 -0.39 -15.21 -5.24
N GLY A 49 -0.16 -16.45 -4.82
CA GLY A 49 1.17 -16.97 -4.63
C GLY A 49 1.80 -17.20 -6.01
N ASP A 50 2.63 -16.25 -6.45
CA ASP A 50 3.65 -16.57 -7.45
C ASP A 50 4.56 -17.66 -6.85
N LYS A 51 4.73 -18.74 -7.64
CA LYS A 51 5.39 -20.01 -7.33
C LYS A 51 4.48 -21.07 -6.69
N SER A 52 3.80 -21.80 -7.57
CA SER A 52 3.47 -23.22 -7.34
C SER A 52 4.75 -23.95 -6.91
N VAL A 53 4.79 -24.45 -5.67
CA VAL A 53 5.82 -25.39 -5.24
C VAL A 53 5.12 -26.67 -4.83
N LEU A 54 4.90 -27.54 -5.81
CA LEU A 54 4.66 -28.96 -5.56
C LEU A 54 5.92 -29.56 -4.92
N ASN A 55 5.82 -30.02 -3.67
CA ASN A 55 6.89 -30.78 -3.03
C ASN A 55 6.93 -32.19 -3.62
N LEU A 56 7.82 -32.40 -4.61
CA LEU A 56 8.14 -33.67 -5.28
C LEU A 56 8.69 -34.79 -4.37
N LYS A 57 8.72 -34.62 -3.03
CA LYS A 57 9.31 -35.60 -2.10
C LYS A 57 8.30 -36.49 -1.36
N ASN A 58 6.99 -36.32 -1.60
CA ASN A 58 5.96 -37.16 -0.98
C ASN A 58 5.11 -37.94 -2.00
N VAL A 59 5.63 -38.14 -3.22
CA VAL A 59 5.04 -39.10 -4.16
C VAL A 59 6.09 -40.17 -4.41
N GLU A 60 5.93 -41.34 -3.76
CA GLU A 60 6.51 -42.57 -4.27
C GLU A 60 5.80 -42.87 -5.60
N THR A 61 6.43 -42.49 -6.71
CA THR A 61 6.11 -43.09 -7.99
C THR A 61 7.01 -44.31 -8.13
N ASP A 62 6.44 -45.52 -8.05
CA ASP A 62 7.11 -46.73 -8.51
C ASP A 62 7.41 -46.57 -10.01
N ASP A 63 8.63 -46.12 -10.30
CA ASP A 63 9.08 -45.67 -11.61
C ASP A 63 9.57 -46.87 -12.45
N ILE A 64 8.64 -47.79 -12.73
CA ILE A 64 8.93 -48.99 -13.53
C ILE A 64 8.62 -48.79 -15.02
N ASN A 65 8.15 -47.61 -15.45
CA ASN A 65 7.87 -47.31 -16.87
C ASN A 65 8.11 -45.84 -17.26
N SER A 66 9.27 -45.28 -16.92
CA SER A 66 9.75 -44.02 -17.50
C SER A 66 10.08 -44.18 -18.99
N SER A 67 9.08 -44.02 -19.84
CA SER A 67 9.25 -43.72 -21.27
C SER A 67 9.47 -42.22 -21.40
N ASN A 68 10.71 -41.81 -21.73
CA ASN A 68 11.09 -40.67 -22.59
C ASN A 68 12.58 -40.33 -22.33
N LYS A 69 13.50 -41.16 -22.83
CA LYS A 69 14.83 -40.71 -23.23
C LYS A 69 14.70 -40.17 -24.65
N ASP A 70 14.66 -38.85 -24.80
CA ASP A 70 14.91 -38.23 -26.11
C ASP A 70 16.32 -37.64 -26.10
N ASN A 71 17.12 -38.09 -27.06
CA ASN A 71 18.57 -37.86 -27.18
C ASN A 71 18.89 -37.10 -28.48
N ASN A 72 18.01 -36.22 -28.95
CA ASN A 72 18.21 -35.47 -30.18
C ASN A 72 17.97 -33.96 -30.02
N LEU A 73 18.96 -33.24 -29.50
CA LEU A 73 19.10 -31.81 -29.75
C LEU A 73 20.53 -31.53 -30.24
N LYS A 74 20.65 -31.05 -31.48
CA LYS A 74 21.87 -30.46 -32.03
C LYS A 74 21.96 -29.00 -31.60
N GLU A 75 23.13 -28.63 -31.13
CA GLU A 75 23.54 -27.29 -30.71
C GLU A 75 23.36 -26.28 -31.87
N ILE A 76 22.54 -25.24 -31.65
CA ILE A 76 22.39 -24.13 -32.59
C ILE A 76 23.47 -23.09 -32.24
N LYS A 77 24.38 -22.82 -33.19
CA LYS A 77 25.35 -21.73 -33.10
C LYS A 77 24.65 -20.39 -33.33
N GLU A 78 24.96 -19.40 -32.49
CA GLU A 78 24.53 -18.02 -32.65
C GLU A 78 25.12 -17.42 -33.95
N GLU A 79 24.26 -16.99 -34.87
CA GLU A 79 24.65 -16.12 -35.99
C GLU A 79 24.42 -14.66 -35.61
N THR A 80 25.50 -13.88 -35.62
CA THR A 80 25.52 -12.42 -35.53
C THR A 80 24.73 -11.78 -36.68
N ILE A 81 23.71 -10.99 -36.34
CA ILE A 81 22.96 -10.18 -37.31
C ILE A 81 23.63 -8.81 -37.43
N THR A 82 24.25 -8.52 -38.58
CA THR A 82 24.59 -7.16 -39.02
C THR A 82 23.35 -6.45 -39.58
N PRO A 83 23.13 -5.16 -39.29
CA PRO A 83 21.96 -4.42 -39.78
C PRO A 83 22.07 -4.14 -41.28
N VAL A 84 20.97 -4.41 -41.98
CA VAL A 84 20.77 -4.12 -43.40
C VAL A 84 20.45 -2.63 -43.56
N VAL A 85 21.30 -1.94 -44.32
CA VAL A 85 21.04 -0.62 -44.91
C VAL A 85 19.95 -0.78 -45.96
N ASN A 86 18.92 0.06 -45.91
CA ASN A 86 18.00 0.22 -47.03
C ASN A 86 17.70 1.71 -47.22
N ASP A 87 18.30 2.27 -48.26
CA ASP A 87 18.08 3.62 -48.76
C ASP A 87 16.69 3.73 -49.37
N LYS A 88 15.89 4.70 -48.92
CA LYS A 88 14.89 5.37 -49.75
C LYS A 88 14.80 6.85 -49.41
N GLU A 89 15.00 7.65 -50.45
CA GLU A 89 14.83 9.10 -50.52
C GLU A 89 13.45 9.54 -50.04
N GLU A 90 13.43 10.58 -49.21
CA GLU A 90 12.26 11.46 -49.09
C GLU A 90 12.71 12.91 -48.89
N ASN A 91 11.97 13.80 -49.54
CA ASN A 91 12.30 15.18 -49.87
C ASN A 91 12.62 16.09 -48.68
N GLN A 92 13.63 16.93 -48.86
CA GLN A 92 13.93 18.08 -48.01
C GLN A 92 12.83 19.14 -48.10
N VAL A 93 12.21 19.45 -46.96
CA VAL A 93 11.60 20.76 -46.68
C VAL A 93 12.30 21.28 -45.43
N GLU A 94 13.08 22.35 -45.60
CA GLU A 94 13.78 23.04 -44.51
C GLU A 94 12.78 23.52 -43.44
N SER A 95 13.00 23.11 -42.20
CA SER A 95 12.41 23.74 -41.02
C SER A 95 13.38 24.78 -40.45
N PRO A 96 12.87 25.91 -39.90
CA PRO A 96 13.72 26.98 -39.40
C PRO A 96 14.40 26.61 -38.10
N VAL A 97 15.62 27.12 -37.92
CA VAL A 97 16.41 27.06 -36.69
C VAL A 97 15.63 27.64 -35.51
N GLU A 98 15.43 26.82 -34.48
CA GLU A 98 14.89 27.19 -33.17
C GLU A 98 15.99 27.86 -32.34
N PRO A 99 15.78 29.05 -31.75
CA PRO A 99 16.72 29.64 -30.81
C PRO A 99 16.57 28.98 -29.43
N GLU A 100 17.70 28.69 -28.80
CA GLU A 100 17.77 28.25 -27.39
C GLU A 100 17.04 29.24 -26.45
N PRO A 101 16.23 28.77 -25.48
CA PRO A 101 15.63 29.64 -24.49
C PRO A 101 16.62 29.95 -23.35
N ASP A 102 16.77 31.25 -23.10
CA ASP A 102 17.52 31.85 -21.98
C ASP A 102 16.86 31.46 -20.62
N PRO A 103 17.60 31.03 -19.57
CA PRO A 103 17.00 30.52 -18.33
C PRO A 103 16.43 31.58 -17.37
N GLU A 104 16.32 32.85 -17.74
CA GLU A 104 15.94 33.94 -16.83
C GLU A 104 14.69 34.72 -17.27
N GLU A 105 13.51 34.08 -17.38
CA GLU A 105 12.27 34.87 -17.50
C GLU A 105 11.00 34.28 -16.84
N SER A 106 11.10 33.24 -16.01
CA SER A 106 9.93 32.66 -15.32
C SER A 106 9.55 33.31 -13.98
N ASN A 107 10.31 34.29 -13.48
CA ASN A 107 10.15 34.83 -12.11
C ASN A 107 9.71 36.30 -11.99
N LYS A 108 9.18 36.94 -13.05
CA LYS A 108 8.88 38.40 -13.01
C LYS A 108 7.42 38.82 -12.93
N TYR A 109 6.46 37.89 -12.78
CA TYR A 109 5.04 38.25 -12.73
C TYR A 109 4.26 37.67 -11.54
N PHE A 110 4.83 37.69 -10.34
CA PHE A 110 4.04 37.50 -9.10
C PHE A 110 4.65 38.28 -7.92
N SER A 111 4.71 39.59 -8.02
CA SER A 111 4.88 40.46 -6.85
C SER A 111 4.21 41.80 -7.09
N ASP A 112 2.89 41.85 -6.95
CA ASP A 112 2.21 43.04 -6.45
C ASP A 112 0.76 42.67 -6.15
N VAL A 113 0.41 42.66 -4.87
CA VAL A 113 -0.83 43.19 -4.28
C VAL A 113 -0.86 42.75 -2.81
N THR A 114 -0.91 43.76 -1.93
CA THR A 114 -1.16 43.79 -0.46
C THR A 114 0.04 43.98 0.48
N LYS A 115 0.34 45.24 0.78
CA LYS A 115 0.84 45.69 2.09
C LYS A 115 -0.24 46.57 2.74
N PRO A 116 -0.65 46.31 3.99
CA PRO A 116 -1.29 47.33 4.83
C PRO A 116 -0.24 48.30 5.39
N ILE A 117 -0.63 49.57 5.47
CA ILE A 117 0.14 50.70 5.98
C ILE A 117 0.10 50.68 7.51
N GLU A 118 1.26 50.71 8.17
CA GLU A 118 1.40 50.93 9.61
C GLU A 118 1.95 52.35 9.85
N ASN A 119 1.21 53.15 10.64
CA ASN A 119 1.60 54.50 11.06
C ASN A 119 2.67 54.44 12.17
N PRO A 120 3.62 55.38 12.21
CA PRO A 120 4.66 55.42 13.24
C PRO A 120 4.17 56.14 14.52
N GLN A 121 4.44 55.56 15.69
CA GLN A 121 4.40 56.24 17.00
C GLN A 121 5.83 56.38 17.57
N PRO A 122 6.08 57.37 18.45
CA PRO A 122 7.34 58.11 18.52
C PRO A 122 8.29 57.60 19.59
N GLU A 123 9.58 57.91 19.37
CA GLU A 123 10.69 57.67 20.31
C GLU A 123 10.53 58.45 21.63
N PRO A 124 10.87 57.83 22.78
CA PRO A 124 11.03 58.56 24.04
C PRO A 124 12.41 59.25 24.12
N PRO A 125 12.51 60.35 24.90
CA PRO A 125 13.65 61.25 24.86
C PRO A 125 14.86 60.76 25.67
N VAL A 126 16.02 61.16 25.16
CA VAL A 126 17.35 61.06 25.79
C VAL A 126 17.36 61.84 27.10
N GLU A 127 17.64 61.17 28.21
CA GLU A 127 17.87 61.81 29.50
C GLU A 127 19.33 61.66 29.95
N SER A 128 19.80 62.76 30.54
CA SER A 128 21.17 63.22 30.76
C SER A 128 21.96 62.50 31.86
N LYS A 129 23.28 62.40 31.66
CA LYS A 129 24.28 62.13 32.70
C LYS A 129 24.32 63.27 33.75
N PRO A 130 24.44 62.94 35.05
CA PRO A 130 25.40 63.66 35.91
C PRO A 130 26.13 62.67 36.87
N PRO A 131 26.98 63.13 37.81
CA PRO A 131 28.44 63.12 37.69
C PRO A 131 29.15 62.11 38.61
N VAL A 132 30.41 61.86 38.26
CA VAL A 132 31.41 61.05 38.98
C VAL A 132 31.65 61.56 40.42
N LYS A 133 31.68 60.63 41.38
CA LYS A 133 32.30 60.77 42.72
C LYS A 133 32.62 59.39 43.32
N PRO A 134 33.50 59.28 44.34
CA PRO A 134 34.88 58.84 44.21
C PRO A 134 35.12 57.36 44.52
N LYS A 135 36.30 56.90 44.08
CA LYS A 135 36.91 55.58 44.22
C LYS A 135 36.84 55.00 45.65
N PRO A 136 36.24 53.82 45.87
CA PRO A 136 36.49 52.99 47.05
C PRO A 136 37.79 52.18 46.87
N GLU A 137 38.41 51.88 48.00
CA GLU A 137 39.62 51.05 48.17
C GLU A 137 39.50 49.66 47.52
N PRO A 138 40.64 49.02 47.20
CA PRO A 138 40.65 47.72 46.53
C PRO A 138 40.04 46.64 47.44
N ASP A 139 38.98 46.00 46.95
CA ASP A 139 38.48 44.74 47.49
C ASP A 139 39.53 43.64 47.31
N PRO A 140 39.61 42.65 48.23
CA PRO A 140 40.54 41.53 48.13
C PRO A 140 40.32 40.76 46.83
N GLU A 141 41.40 40.24 46.25
CA GLU A 141 41.36 39.37 45.06
C GLU A 141 40.28 38.28 45.22
N PRO A 142 39.42 38.06 44.20
CA PRO A 142 38.46 36.98 44.23
C PRO A 142 39.20 35.65 44.33
N ILE A 143 38.88 34.88 45.37
CA ILE A 143 39.27 33.49 45.49
C ILE A 143 38.82 32.77 44.21
N PRO A 144 39.70 32.07 43.48
CA PRO A 144 39.31 31.37 42.27
C PRO A 144 38.17 30.40 42.58
N GLU A 145 37.07 30.55 41.85
CA GLU A 145 35.99 29.59 41.81
C GLU A 145 36.60 28.22 41.46
N PRO A 146 36.39 27.16 42.25
CA PRO A 146 36.98 25.87 41.95
C PRO A 146 36.50 25.40 40.57
N GLU A 147 37.45 25.07 39.69
CA GLU A 147 37.14 24.49 38.38
C GLU A 147 36.13 23.34 38.57
N PRO A 148 35.02 23.29 37.79
CA PRO A 148 34.05 22.22 37.91
C PRO A 148 34.78 20.88 37.76
N LYS A 149 34.68 20.03 38.79
CA LYS A 149 35.30 18.71 38.79
C LYS A 149 34.93 17.98 37.51
N LYS A 150 35.94 17.52 36.76
CA LYS A 150 35.72 16.64 35.60
C LYS A 150 34.94 15.40 36.07
N PRO A 151 33.88 14.98 35.34
CA PRO A 151 33.11 13.79 35.68
C PRO A 151 34.03 12.57 35.81
N THR A 152 33.80 11.76 36.83
CA THR A 152 34.45 10.45 36.98
C THR A 152 33.81 9.41 36.05
N ILE A 153 34.47 8.26 35.84
CA ILE A 153 33.89 7.17 35.04
C ILE A 153 32.57 6.69 35.66
N GLU A 154 32.50 6.61 36.98
CA GLU A 154 31.31 6.24 37.74
C GLU A 154 30.14 7.21 37.50
N ASP A 155 30.40 8.51 37.37
CA ASP A 155 29.37 9.52 37.06
C ASP A 155 28.80 9.39 35.63
N MET A 156 29.50 8.66 34.75
CA MET A 156 29.14 8.49 33.34
C MET A 156 28.43 7.16 33.06
N LEU A 157 28.43 6.22 34.01
CA LEU A 157 27.78 4.92 33.86
C LEU A 157 26.25 5.06 33.78
N PRO A 158 25.56 4.18 33.03
CA PRO A 158 24.10 4.19 32.98
C PRO A 158 23.54 3.90 34.37
N GLN A 159 22.68 4.79 34.86
CA GLN A 159 21.91 4.60 36.09
C GLN A 159 20.53 3.99 35.83
N SER A 160 20.21 3.76 34.55
CA SER A 160 18.92 3.34 34.05
C SER A 160 18.93 1.90 33.55
N SER A 161 17.76 1.26 33.55
CA SER A 161 17.60 -0.07 32.96
C SER A 161 17.54 0.01 31.42
N GLU A 162 18.21 -0.93 30.74
CA GLU A 162 18.15 -1.05 29.28
C GLU A 162 16.73 -1.40 28.82
N GLY A 163 16.12 -2.44 29.38
CA GLY A 163 14.87 -3.01 28.84
C GLY A 163 15.14 -3.90 27.62
N ILE A 164 14.44 -5.02 27.52
CA ILE A 164 14.75 -6.07 26.53
C ILE A 164 13.59 -6.26 25.57
N VAL A 165 13.90 -6.35 24.28
CA VAL A 165 12.94 -6.68 23.22
C VAL A 165 12.80 -8.19 23.12
N ASN A 166 11.58 -8.69 23.29
CA ASN A 166 11.25 -10.07 22.97
C ASN A 166 10.67 -10.15 21.55
N ILE A 167 11.48 -10.65 20.61
CA ILE A 167 11.11 -10.76 19.19
C ILE A 167 9.85 -11.62 18.95
N ASN A 168 9.53 -12.55 19.85
CA ASN A 168 8.36 -13.41 19.71
C ASN A 168 7.05 -12.69 20.08
N ASN A 169 7.16 -11.61 20.86
CA ASN A 169 6.06 -10.79 21.35
C ASN A 169 5.91 -9.48 20.57
N LEU A 170 6.63 -9.32 19.45
CA LEU A 170 6.46 -8.13 18.62
C LEU A 170 5.04 -8.09 18.03
N PRO A 171 4.46 -6.89 17.91
CA PRO A 171 3.19 -6.72 17.23
C PRO A 171 3.30 -7.24 15.80
N ASP A 172 2.31 -8.03 15.42
CA ASP A 172 2.07 -8.38 14.02
C ASP A 172 1.31 -7.26 13.32
N LEU A 173 1.26 -7.27 12.00
CA LEU A 173 0.25 -6.48 11.30
C LEU A 173 -1.12 -7.10 11.62
N ASP A 174 -1.78 -6.56 12.65
CA ASP A 174 -3.05 -7.09 13.13
C ASP A 174 -4.19 -6.74 12.16
N PHE A 175 -4.48 -7.69 11.26
CA PHE A 175 -5.62 -7.60 10.33
C PHE A 175 -6.95 -8.05 10.96
N SER A 176 -6.98 -8.33 12.27
CA SER A 176 -8.12 -9.01 12.91
C SER A 176 -9.33 -8.12 13.22
N THR A 177 -9.29 -6.84 12.85
CA THR A 177 -10.39 -5.89 13.16
C THR A 177 -11.62 -6.03 12.26
N LEU A 178 -11.62 -6.95 11.29
CA LEU A 178 -12.83 -7.48 10.66
C LEU A 178 -13.12 -8.91 11.09
N LYS A 179 -13.30 -9.16 12.39
CA LYS A 179 -14.08 -10.32 12.78
C LYS A 179 -15.54 -10.04 12.39
N PRO A 180 -16.21 -10.93 11.65
CA PRO A 180 -17.65 -10.82 11.47
C PRO A 180 -18.31 -10.64 12.84
N VAL A 181 -19.36 -9.81 12.89
CA VAL A 181 -20.27 -9.76 14.04
C VAL A 181 -20.61 -11.21 14.42
N GLU A 182 -20.50 -11.52 15.71
CA GLU A 182 -20.81 -12.82 16.25
C GLU A 182 -22.17 -13.30 15.71
N THR A 183 -22.12 -14.43 15.00
CA THR A 183 -23.23 -15.21 14.45
C THR A 183 -23.99 -14.60 13.25
N PRO A 184 -23.76 -15.12 12.02
CA PRO A 184 -24.69 -15.00 10.90
C PRO A 184 -26.12 -15.36 11.34
N LYS A 185 -27.13 -14.57 10.93
CA LYS A 185 -28.53 -14.75 11.32
C LYS A 185 -29.22 -15.84 10.49
N GLY A 186 -28.72 -16.14 9.30
CA GLY A 186 -29.20 -17.22 8.43
C GLY A 186 -28.84 -18.59 8.99
N GLN A 187 -29.76 -19.16 9.78
CA GLN A 187 -29.66 -20.56 10.15
C GLN A 187 -30.16 -21.41 8.98
N LEU A 188 -29.25 -22.15 8.35
CA LEU A 188 -29.62 -23.27 7.50
C LEU A 188 -30.46 -24.25 8.33
N SER A 189 -31.61 -24.66 7.80
CA SER A 189 -32.43 -25.70 8.41
C SER A 189 -31.68 -27.03 8.43
N GLU A 190 -32.03 -27.92 9.36
CA GLU A 190 -31.43 -29.26 9.43
C GLU A 190 -31.67 -30.07 8.14
N THR A 191 -32.77 -29.81 7.43
CA THR A 191 -33.05 -30.40 6.13
C THR A 191 -32.05 -29.91 5.08
N GLU A 192 -31.78 -28.60 5.00
CA GLU A 192 -30.82 -28.03 4.05
C GLU A 192 -29.40 -28.52 4.32
N LYS A 193 -28.98 -28.52 5.60
CA LYS A 193 -27.68 -29.09 6.00
C LYS A 193 -27.55 -30.54 5.57
N ARG A 194 -28.61 -31.34 5.76
CA ARG A 194 -28.62 -32.75 5.33
C ARG A 194 -28.50 -32.87 3.81
N THR A 195 -29.25 -32.08 3.05
CA THR A 195 -29.17 -32.06 1.58
C THR A 195 -27.75 -31.78 1.11
N ILE A 196 -27.09 -30.75 1.66
CA ILE A 196 -25.71 -30.39 1.29
C ILE A 196 -24.74 -31.51 1.68
N LYS A 197 -24.85 -32.06 2.89
CA LYS A 197 -24.01 -33.18 3.36
C LYS A 197 -24.13 -34.38 2.43
N THR A 198 -25.35 -34.76 2.04
CA THR A 198 -25.57 -35.86 1.09
C THR A 198 -24.96 -35.55 -0.27
N ALA A 199 -25.19 -34.35 -0.82
CA ALA A 199 -24.64 -33.94 -2.10
C ALA A 199 -23.09 -33.96 -2.11
N ILE A 200 -22.44 -33.38 -1.09
CA ILE A 200 -20.98 -33.36 -0.98
C ILE A 200 -20.42 -34.78 -0.80
N ASN A 201 -21.04 -35.63 0.02
CA ASN A 201 -20.59 -37.01 0.18
C ASN A 201 -20.68 -37.80 -1.13
N ASN A 202 -21.74 -37.59 -1.92
CA ASN A 202 -21.87 -38.20 -3.25
C ASN A 202 -20.78 -37.70 -4.20
N LEU A 203 -20.53 -36.39 -4.23
CA LEU A 203 -19.51 -35.78 -5.08
C LEU A 203 -18.10 -36.28 -4.72
N VAL A 204 -17.76 -36.34 -3.44
CA VAL A 204 -16.48 -36.92 -2.97
C VAL A 204 -16.37 -38.38 -3.40
N ARG A 205 -17.42 -39.18 -3.17
CA ARG A 205 -17.44 -40.61 -3.55
C ARG A 205 -17.18 -40.79 -5.05
N ILE A 206 -17.81 -39.98 -5.90
CA ILE A 206 -17.63 -40.06 -7.35
C ILE A 206 -16.24 -39.55 -7.76
N SER A 207 -15.73 -38.50 -7.12
CA SER A 207 -14.43 -37.91 -7.48
C SER A 207 -13.21 -38.66 -6.93
N GLN A 208 -13.39 -39.61 -6.01
CA GLN A 208 -12.28 -40.41 -5.47
C GLN A 208 -11.53 -41.18 -6.58
N ASN A 209 -12.28 -41.73 -7.54
CA ASN A 209 -11.78 -42.53 -8.66
C ASN A 209 -12.34 -41.98 -9.98
N ILE A 210 -11.72 -40.93 -10.50
CA ILE A 210 -12.15 -40.28 -11.74
C ILE A 210 -11.92 -41.24 -12.93
N PRO A 211 -12.97 -41.58 -13.69
CA PRO A 211 -12.88 -42.55 -14.78
C PRO A 211 -12.30 -41.92 -16.05
N THR A 212 -11.94 -42.77 -17.01
CA THR A 212 -11.62 -42.37 -18.39
C THR A 212 -12.85 -41.81 -19.12
N LYS A 213 -14.06 -42.17 -18.68
CA LYS A 213 -15.35 -41.64 -19.14
C LYS A 213 -16.39 -41.76 -18.03
N PHE A 214 -17.15 -40.71 -17.75
CA PHE A 214 -18.27 -40.79 -16.81
C PHE A 214 -19.47 -41.50 -17.43
N THR A 215 -20.16 -42.34 -16.65
CA THR A 215 -21.45 -42.93 -17.08
C THR A 215 -22.56 -41.88 -17.00
N GLN A 216 -23.69 -42.13 -17.68
CA GLN A 216 -24.83 -41.22 -17.63
C GLN A 216 -25.36 -41.10 -16.21
N GLU A 217 -25.41 -42.19 -15.45
CA GLU A 217 -25.85 -42.20 -14.06
C GLU A 217 -24.94 -41.35 -13.16
N GLN A 218 -23.61 -41.42 -13.38
CA GLN A 218 -22.66 -40.59 -12.64
C GLN A 218 -22.82 -39.10 -12.97
N ILE A 219 -23.04 -38.78 -14.25
CA ILE A 219 -23.28 -37.41 -14.71
C ILE A 219 -24.56 -36.87 -14.07
N ASP A 220 -25.64 -37.65 -14.09
CA ASP A 220 -26.93 -37.26 -13.51
C ASP A 220 -26.80 -37.03 -12.00
N GLU A 221 -26.05 -37.90 -11.30
CA GLU A 221 -25.81 -37.77 -9.87
C GLU A 221 -24.96 -36.54 -9.52
N ILE A 222 -23.92 -36.24 -10.31
CA ILE A 222 -23.10 -35.03 -10.16
C ILE A 222 -23.95 -33.78 -10.41
N ASN A 223 -24.67 -33.73 -11.53
CA ASN A 223 -25.53 -32.61 -11.91
C ASN A 223 -26.58 -32.35 -10.83
N LYS A 224 -27.25 -33.40 -10.35
CA LYS A 224 -28.21 -33.30 -9.25
C LYS A 224 -27.56 -32.74 -7.98
N SER A 225 -26.42 -33.29 -7.55
CA SER A 225 -25.73 -32.88 -6.32
C SER A 225 -25.28 -31.42 -6.38
N ILE A 226 -24.72 -30.99 -7.52
CA ILE A 226 -24.32 -29.60 -7.72
C ILE A 226 -25.53 -28.67 -7.71
N ASN A 227 -26.62 -29.03 -8.40
CA ASN A 227 -27.82 -28.19 -8.46
C ASN A 227 -28.54 -28.11 -7.10
N ASP A 228 -28.56 -29.19 -6.32
CA ASP A 228 -29.09 -29.17 -4.94
C ASP A 228 -28.33 -28.16 -4.06
N ILE A 229 -27.00 -28.06 -4.21
CA ILE A 229 -26.18 -27.07 -3.51
C ILE A 229 -26.43 -25.65 -4.04
N ARG A 230 -26.45 -25.47 -5.37
CA ARG A 230 -26.63 -24.15 -6.01
C ARG A 230 -27.96 -23.50 -5.64
N LYS A 231 -29.04 -24.28 -5.52
CA LYS A 231 -30.37 -23.81 -5.10
C LYS A 231 -30.40 -23.20 -3.69
N LEU A 232 -29.43 -23.53 -2.85
CA LEU A 232 -29.31 -23.03 -1.48
C LEU A 232 -28.33 -21.85 -1.35
N ASN A 233 -27.55 -21.54 -2.38
CA ASN A 233 -26.58 -20.45 -2.35
C ASN A 233 -27.21 -19.15 -2.87
N ALA A 234 -27.04 -18.05 -2.14
CA ALA A 234 -27.67 -16.78 -2.49
C ALA A 234 -27.25 -16.25 -3.89
N TYR A 235 -26.04 -16.56 -4.34
CA TYR A 235 -25.51 -16.13 -5.64
C TYR A 235 -26.01 -17.00 -6.80
N THR A 236 -26.18 -18.30 -6.59
CA THR A 236 -26.45 -19.25 -7.68
C THR A 236 -27.87 -19.81 -7.70
N LYS A 237 -28.70 -19.54 -6.68
CA LYS A 237 -30.07 -20.08 -6.56
C LYS A 237 -31.02 -19.72 -7.71
N ASN A 238 -30.76 -18.60 -8.39
CA ASN A 238 -31.56 -18.13 -9.52
C ASN A 238 -30.93 -18.47 -10.88
N GLU A 239 -29.75 -19.09 -10.88
CA GLU A 239 -29.11 -19.53 -12.12
C GLU A 239 -29.82 -20.77 -12.66
N LYS A 240 -29.77 -20.97 -13.98
CA LYS A 240 -30.28 -22.20 -14.60
C LYS A 240 -29.47 -23.41 -14.12
N ASP A 241 -30.15 -24.54 -14.00
CA ASP A 241 -29.51 -25.84 -13.80
C ASP A 241 -28.54 -26.04 -14.98
N ASN A 242 -27.25 -26.21 -14.67
CA ASN A 242 -26.20 -26.34 -15.67
C ASN A 242 -25.89 -27.81 -15.87
N ASP A 243 -25.71 -28.21 -17.12
CA ASP A 243 -25.20 -29.53 -17.45
C ASP A 243 -23.66 -29.50 -17.43
N TRP A 244 -23.08 -30.28 -16.53
CA TRP A 244 -21.63 -30.42 -16.38
C TRP A 244 -21.03 -31.47 -17.31
N SER A 245 -21.83 -32.18 -18.11
CA SER A 245 -21.38 -33.27 -19.00
C SER A 245 -20.19 -32.89 -19.88
N SER A 246 -20.20 -31.68 -20.47
CA SER A 246 -19.12 -31.21 -21.33
C SER A 246 -17.80 -31.02 -20.57
N LEU A 247 -17.85 -30.46 -19.35
CA LEU A 247 -16.66 -30.32 -18.50
C LEU A 247 -16.20 -31.66 -17.94
N LEU A 248 -17.14 -32.50 -17.51
CA LEU A 248 -16.85 -33.83 -16.97
C LEU A 248 -16.12 -34.67 -18.01
N ASN A 249 -16.71 -34.86 -19.18
CA ASN A 249 -16.18 -35.73 -20.24
C ASN A 249 -15.12 -35.05 -21.12
N GLY A 250 -15.07 -33.73 -21.15
CA GLY A 250 -14.12 -32.97 -21.96
C GLY A 250 -12.85 -32.59 -21.23
N LEU A 251 -12.93 -32.34 -19.91
CA LEU A 251 -11.85 -31.72 -19.14
C LEU A 251 -11.45 -32.52 -17.89
N ILE A 252 -12.41 -33.09 -17.17
CA ILE A 252 -12.19 -33.71 -15.85
C ILE A 252 -11.81 -35.19 -15.96
N VAL A 253 -12.27 -35.92 -16.99
CA VAL A 253 -11.93 -37.34 -17.21
C VAL A 253 -10.43 -37.60 -17.17
N ASN A 254 -10.06 -38.79 -16.69
CA ASN A 254 -8.68 -39.25 -16.66
C ASN A 254 -8.41 -40.22 -17.81
N ASP A 255 -8.45 -39.72 -19.05
CA ASP A 255 -8.33 -40.51 -20.29
C ASP A 255 -6.92 -40.51 -20.91
N GLY A 256 -5.92 -40.03 -20.17
CA GLY A 256 -4.53 -39.97 -20.62
C GLY A 256 -4.19 -38.77 -21.53
N ARG A 257 -5.17 -37.99 -22.00
CA ARG A 257 -4.90 -36.74 -22.74
C ARG A 257 -4.33 -35.67 -21.82
N THR A 258 -3.48 -34.83 -22.38
CA THR A 258 -2.98 -33.61 -21.75
C THR A 258 -4.09 -32.59 -21.54
N THR A 259 -3.87 -31.62 -20.65
CA THR A 259 -4.84 -30.57 -20.37
C THR A 259 -5.13 -29.69 -21.59
N GLU A 260 -4.11 -29.41 -22.40
CA GLU A 260 -4.26 -28.66 -23.64
C GLU A 260 -5.12 -29.41 -24.67
N GLU A 261 -4.91 -30.71 -24.87
CA GLU A 261 -5.73 -31.53 -25.77
C GLU A 261 -7.19 -31.57 -25.32
N LYS A 262 -7.42 -31.73 -24.02
CA LYS A 262 -8.76 -31.69 -23.40
C LYS A 262 -9.42 -30.33 -23.57
N ALA A 263 -8.68 -29.26 -23.29
CA ALA A 263 -9.16 -27.89 -23.41
C ALA A 263 -9.55 -27.56 -24.87
N ASN A 264 -8.70 -27.92 -25.83
CA ASN A 264 -8.96 -27.71 -27.25
C ASN A 264 -10.22 -28.45 -27.73
N ALA A 265 -10.47 -29.66 -27.24
CA ALA A 265 -11.61 -30.48 -27.65
C ALA A 265 -12.98 -29.87 -27.31
N ILE A 266 -13.05 -29.02 -26.27
CA ILE A 266 -14.29 -28.36 -25.84
C ILE A 266 -14.26 -26.84 -25.99
N GLY A 267 -13.22 -26.29 -26.64
CA GLY A 267 -13.05 -24.84 -26.77
C GLY A 267 -12.77 -24.13 -25.44
N TRP A 268 -12.18 -24.82 -24.46
CA TRP A 268 -11.83 -24.26 -23.17
C TRP A 268 -10.64 -23.28 -23.31
N PRO A 269 -10.72 -22.07 -22.73
CA PRO A 269 -9.71 -21.04 -22.95
C PRO A 269 -8.36 -21.33 -22.25
N TYR A 270 -8.35 -22.12 -21.19
CA TYR A 270 -7.15 -22.37 -20.37
C TYR A 270 -6.43 -23.66 -20.76
N LYS A 271 -5.23 -23.52 -21.33
CA LYS A 271 -4.46 -24.61 -21.97
C LYS A 271 -3.10 -24.87 -21.30
N ASP A 272 -3.06 -24.90 -19.97
CA ASP A 272 -1.81 -25.13 -19.24
C ASP A 272 -1.67 -26.61 -18.85
N ASN A 273 -0.71 -27.31 -19.49
CA ASN A 273 -0.41 -28.72 -19.20
C ASN A 273 0.13 -28.97 -17.78
N ARG A 274 0.54 -27.93 -17.05
CA ARG A 274 0.89 -28.04 -15.62
C ARG A 274 -0.33 -28.16 -14.72
N HIS A 275 -1.51 -27.79 -15.21
CA HIS A 275 -2.75 -27.88 -14.45
C HIS A 275 -3.38 -29.26 -14.64
N ASN A 276 -3.79 -29.92 -13.56
CA ASN A 276 -4.46 -31.20 -13.59
C ASN A 276 -5.91 -31.05 -13.13
N TYR A 277 -6.84 -30.92 -14.09
CA TYR A 277 -8.26 -30.70 -13.80
C TYR A 277 -8.93 -31.86 -13.05
N SER A 278 -8.53 -33.10 -13.34
CA SER A 278 -9.02 -34.28 -12.62
C SER A 278 -8.67 -34.17 -11.12
N LEU A 279 -7.39 -33.90 -10.83
CA LEU A 279 -6.93 -33.73 -9.45
C LEU A 279 -7.58 -32.51 -8.78
N SER A 280 -7.67 -31.37 -9.49
CA SER A 280 -8.34 -30.17 -8.97
C SER A 280 -9.81 -30.44 -8.59
N PHE A 281 -10.56 -31.16 -9.44
CA PHE A 281 -11.95 -31.52 -9.18
C PHE A 281 -12.08 -32.43 -7.95
N LYS A 282 -11.20 -33.43 -7.80
CA LYS A 282 -11.14 -34.29 -6.61
C LYS A 282 -10.83 -33.49 -5.34
N LEU A 283 -9.75 -32.72 -5.36
CA LEU A 283 -9.32 -31.93 -4.20
C LEU A 283 -10.36 -30.88 -3.81
N MET A 284 -11.08 -30.30 -4.77
CA MET A 284 -12.17 -29.36 -4.50
C MET A 284 -13.24 -29.99 -3.60
N TRP A 285 -13.73 -31.18 -3.92
CA TRP A 285 -14.77 -31.83 -3.11
C TRP A 285 -14.25 -32.35 -1.77
N GLU A 286 -13.03 -32.87 -1.72
CA GLU A 286 -12.39 -33.26 -0.44
C GLU A 286 -12.22 -32.06 0.49
N ASN A 287 -11.84 -30.91 -0.07
CA ASN A 287 -11.74 -29.66 0.68
C ASN A 287 -13.11 -29.18 1.18
N TYR A 288 -14.15 -29.21 0.32
CA TYR A 288 -15.51 -28.89 0.75
C TYR A 288 -15.99 -29.80 1.88
N GLN A 289 -15.72 -31.11 1.80
CA GLN A 289 -16.09 -32.06 2.84
C GLN A 289 -15.36 -31.81 4.16
N ARG A 290 -14.05 -31.53 4.11
CA ARG A 290 -13.24 -31.21 5.31
C ARG A 290 -13.79 -30.00 6.06
N ASP A 291 -14.14 -28.95 5.33
CA ASP A 291 -14.52 -27.66 5.94
C ASP A 291 -16.05 -27.56 6.19
N LEU A 292 -16.81 -28.60 5.83
CA LEU A 292 -18.27 -28.57 5.69
C LEU A 292 -19.01 -28.15 6.96
N ASP A 293 -18.79 -28.85 8.07
CA ASP A 293 -19.54 -28.60 9.30
C ASP A 293 -19.28 -27.20 9.86
N ALA A 294 -18.02 -26.76 9.81
CA ALA A 294 -17.62 -25.43 10.26
C ALA A 294 -18.28 -24.32 9.43
N MET A 295 -18.36 -24.49 8.11
CA MET A 295 -18.95 -23.47 7.22
C MET A 295 -20.48 -23.49 7.26
N LEU A 296 -21.11 -24.67 7.35
CA LEU A 296 -22.57 -24.77 7.55
C LEU A 296 -22.99 -24.17 8.89
N ALA A 297 -22.18 -24.30 9.94
CA ALA A 297 -22.43 -23.63 11.23
C ALA A 297 -22.38 -22.10 11.13
N LYS A 298 -21.64 -21.56 10.15
CA LYS A 298 -21.62 -20.13 9.80
C LYS A 298 -22.73 -19.74 8.80
N GLY A 299 -23.67 -20.62 8.48
CA GLY A 299 -24.73 -20.34 7.48
C GLY A 299 -24.20 -20.25 6.04
N MET A 300 -23.00 -20.76 5.79
CA MET A 300 -22.36 -20.74 4.47
C MET A 300 -22.53 -22.07 3.75
N VAL A 301 -22.68 -22.00 2.44
CA VAL A 301 -22.81 -23.15 1.54
C VAL A 301 -21.80 -23.02 0.38
N PRO A 302 -21.38 -24.11 -0.27
CA PRO A 302 -20.48 -24.02 -1.42
C PRO A 302 -21.06 -23.10 -2.50
N SER A 303 -20.21 -22.23 -3.05
CA SER A 303 -20.56 -21.27 -4.11
C SER A 303 -20.05 -21.78 -5.45
N LEU A 304 -20.86 -22.60 -6.11
CA LEU A 304 -20.47 -23.36 -7.30
C LEU A 304 -20.88 -22.63 -8.59
N GLN A 305 -19.91 -22.00 -9.24
CA GLN A 305 -20.07 -21.46 -10.60
C GLN A 305 -19.62 -22.49 -11.64
N TRP A 306 -20.29 -22.51 -12.79
CA TRP A 306 -19.94 -23.44 -13.87
C TRP A 306 -18.52 -23.19 -14.37
N GLY A 307 -17.71 -24.24 -14.40
CA GLY A 307 -16.32 -24.13 -14.86
C GLY A 307 -15.33 -23.54 -13.86
N SER A 308 -15.74 -23.29 -12.62
CA SER A 308 -14.86 -22.84 -11.52
C SER A 308 -14.49 -24.02 -10.61
N PHE A 309 -13.18 -24.24 -10.39
CA PHE A 309 -12.65 -25.36 -9.60
C PHE A 309 -12.07 -24.92 -8.24
N GLY A 310 -12.60 -23.84 -7.67
CA GLY A 310 -12.18 -23.31 -6.37
C GLY A 310 -13.00 -23.83 -5.18
N ASN A 311 -12.40 -23.77 -3.99
CA ASN A 311 -13.10 -23.97 -2.71
C ASN A 311 -13.64 -22.62 -2.21
N VAL A 312 -14.80 -22.21 -2.72
CA VAL A 312 -15.43 -20.92 -2.42
C VAL A 312 -16.72 -21.16 -1.65
N TRP A 313 -16.88 -20.49 -0.52
CA TRP A 313 -18.10 -20.53 0.30
C TRP A 313 -18.85 -19.21 0.17
N GLY A 314 -20.18 -19.27 0.10
CA GLY A 314 -21.06 -18.11 0.10
C GLY A 314 -22.17 -18.28 1.13
N PHE A 315 -22.72 -17.18 1.64
CA PHE A 315 -23.87 -17.24 2.53
C PHE A 315 -25.13 -17.73 1.78
N ALA A 316 -25.95 -18.51 2.46
CA ALA A 316 -27.27 -18.91 1.94
C ALA A 316 -28.23 -17.72 1.82
N ASP A 317 -28.07 -16.71 2.70
CA ASP A 317 -28.72 -15.41 2.62
C ASP A 317 -27.68 -14.30 2.37
N HIS A 318 -27.94 -13.46 1.37
CA HIS A 318 -27.11 -12.27 1.10
C HIS A 318 -27.07 -11.30 2.27
N SER A 319 -28.11 -11.27 3.11
CA SER A 319 -28.20 -10.37 4.26
C SER A 319 -27.16 -10.67 5.35
N ASP A 320 -26.60 -11.89 5.38
CA ASP A 320 -25.52 -12.27 6.30
C ASP A 320 -24.13 -11.88 5.80
N ASN A 321 -24.00 -11.51 4.51
CA ASN A 321 -22.73 -11.13 3.95
C ASN A 321 -22.37 -9.69 4.32
N VAL A 322 -21.64 -9.53 5.43
CA VAL A 322 -21.21 -8.22 5.96
C VAL A 322 -20.41 -7.39 4.96
N VAL A 323 -19.57 -8.03 4.14
CA VAL A 323 -18.78 -7.36 3.10
C VAL A 323 -19.69 -6.81 2.01
N ARG A 324 -20.58 -7.65 1.48
CA ARG A 324 -21.57 -7.24 0.47
C ARG A 324 -22.44 -6.08 0.97
N ASN A 325 -22.95 -6.19 2.19
CA ASN A 325 -23.80 -5.15 2.79
C ASN A 325 -23.04 -3.86 3.03
N LYS A 326 -21.77 -3.93 3.45
CA LYS A 326 -20.88 -2.76 3.54
C LYS A 326 -20.71 -2.11 2.18
N LEU A 327 -20.45 -2.87 1.11
CA LEU A 327 -20.30 -2.31 -0.24
C LEU A 327 -21.56 -1.57 -0.71
N ILE A 328 -22.74 -2.15 -0.47
CA ILE A 328 -24.04 -1.51 -0.77
C ILE A 328 -24.20 -0.23 0.06
N ALA A 329 -23.94 -0.29 1.38
CA ALA A 329 -24.03 0.87 2.25
C ALA A 329 -23.06 1.98 1.83
N ASP A 330 -21.84 1.63 1.42
CA ASP A 330 -20.85 2.57 0.89
C ASP A 330 -21.34 3.22 -0.41
N ASN A 331 -21.95 2.45 -1.32
CA ASN A 331 -22.48 2.95 -2.58
C ASN A 331 -23.73 3.83 -2.38
N ASN A 332 -24.58 3.51 -1.41
CA ASN A 332 -25.73 4.34 -1.02
C ASN A 332 -25.30 5.69 -0.42
N ARG A 333 -24.13 5.76 0.22
CA ARG A 333 -23.58 7.00 0.81
C ARG A 333 -22.95 7.93 -0.23
N ARG A 334 -22.79 7.48 -1.47
CA ARG A 334 -22.14 8.28 -2.52
C ARG A 334 -22.93 9.53 -2.85
N TYR A 335 -22.24 10.56 -3.33
CA TYR A 335 -22.89 11.74 -3.86
C TYR A 335 -23.86 11.33 -4.94
N PHE A 336 -23.44 10.53 -5.94
CA PHE A 336 -24.29 9.81 -6.89
C PHE A 336 -24.59 8.39 -6.39
N PRO A 337 -25.68 8.18 -5.61
CA PRO A 337 -25.91 6.93 -4.92
C PRO A 337 -26.53 5.87 -5.84
N TYR A 338 -26.19 4.62 -5.58
CA TYR A 338 -26.80 3.44 -6.20
C TYR A 338 -26.72 2.25 -5.23
N ASN A 339 -27.63 1.28 -5.37
CA ASN A 339 -27.92 0.29 -4.32
C ASN A 339 -27.41 -1.13 -4.61
N THR A 340 -26.44 -1.26 -5.50
CA THR A 340 -25.79 -2.53 -5.82
C THR A 340 -24.48 -2.71 -5.06
N GLU A 341 -24.02 -3.94 -4.90
CA GLU A 341 -22.73 -4.28 -4.28
C GLU A 341 -21.52 -3.94 -5.15
N TYR A 342 -21.73 -3.62 -6.43
CA TYR A 342 -20.66 -3.46 -7.39
C TYR A 342 -20.01 -2.08 -7.26
N LYS A 343 -18.67 -2.03 -7.35
CA LYS A 343 -17.94 -0.77 -7.46
C LYS A 343 -17.87 -0.32 -8.92
N ARG A 344 -17.55 0.96 -9.16
CA ARG A 344 -17.43 1.45 -10.53
C ARG A 344 -16.23 0.80 -11.21
N THR A 345 -16.43 0.33 -12.44
CA THR A 345 -15.35 -0.22 -13.27
C THR A 345 -14.53 0.91 -13.89
N SER A 346 -13.30 0.63 -14.34
CA SER A 346 -12.44 1.62 -15.00
C SER A 346 -13.12 2.35 -16.15
N GLY A 347 -13.90 1.67 -17.00
CA GLY A 347 -14.63 2.32 -18.09
C GLY A 347 -15.67 3.33 -17.60
N VAL A 348 -16.40 2.99 -16.54
CA VAL A 348 -17.39 3.87 -15.89
C VAL A 348 -16.70 5.08 -15.26
N ILE A 349 -15.57 4.87 -14.56
CA ILE A 349 -14.78 5.95 -13.95
C ILE A 349 -14.24 6.90 -15.02
N ARG A 350 -13.58 6.35 -16.05
CA ARG A 350 -12.97 7.10 -17.16
C ARG A 350 -13.99 7.97 -17.88
N ASN A 351 -15.18 7.45 -18.11
CA ASN A 351 -16.23 8.17 -18.81
C ASN A 351 -17.01 9.12 -17.88
N LEU A 352 -16.75 9.12 -16.57
CA LEU A 352 -17.54 9.83 -15.57
C LEU A 352 -19.02 9.46 -15.64
N ASP A 353 -19.29 8.17 -15.83
CA ASP A 353 -20.64 7.63 -15.76
C ASP A 353 -21.00 7.30 -14.32
N TYR A 354 -22.29 7.45 -13.99
CA TYR A 354 -22.82 7.13 -12.66
C TYR A 354 -24.07 6.27 -12.82
N GLU A 355 -24.12 5.16 -12.09
CA GLU A 355 -25.23 4.22 -12.16
C GLU A 355 -26.56 4.90 -11.79
N GLY A 356 -27.57 4.72 -12.64
CA GLY A 356 -28.89 5.34 -12.44
C GLY A 356 -28.98 6.81 -12.84
N PHE A 357 -27.99 7.35 -13.55
CA PHE A 357 -28.01 8.72 -14.10
C PHE A 357 -27.72 8.72 -15.61
N SER A 358 -28.43 9.56 -16.37
CA SER A 358 -28.07 9.89 -17.75
C SER A 358 -27.22 11.16 -17.77
N LYS A 359 -26.13 11.13 -18.54
CA LYS A 359 -25.16 12.22 -18.70
C LYS A 359 -25.43 13.01 -19.98
N THR A 360 -25.32 14.33 -19.93
CA THR A 360 -25.45 15.23 -21.09
C THR A 360 -24.39 16.33 -21.03
N ASP A 361 -23.72 16.61 -22.14
CA ASP A 361 -22.81 17.76 -22.25
C ASP A 361 -23.62 19.05 -22.42
N VAL A 362 -23.44 19.99 -21.48
CA VAL A 362 -24.11 21.29 -21.47
C VAL A 362 -23.11 22.45 -21.53
N THR A 363 -21.87 22.20 -21.96
CA THR A 363 -20.77 23.19 -22.02
C THR A 363 -21.17 24.48 -22.73
N ASN A 364 -21.93 24.38 -23.82
CA ASN A 364 -22.40 25.55 -24.59
C ASN A 364 -23.24 26.52 -23.75
N SER A 365 -24.00 26.03 -22.75
CA SER A 365 -24.79 26.86 -21.83
C SER A 365 -23.94 27.63 -20.83
N TYR A 366 -22.64 27.31 -20.74
CA TYR A 366 -21.66 27.92 -19.84
C TYR A 366 -20.57 28.72 -20.56
N ARG A 367 -20.64 28.82 -21.89
CA ARG A 367 -19.63 29.51 -22.72
C ARG A 367 -19.41 30.97 -22.32
N ASN A 368 -20.48 31.68 -21.95
CA ASN A 368 -20.41 33.08 -21.48
C ASN A 368 -19.62 33.25 -20.17
N TYR A 369 -19.31 32.16 -19.46
CA TYR A 369 -18.50 32.16 -18.24
C TYR A 369 -17.10 31.59 -18.48
N GLY A 370 -16.75 31.26 -19.74
CA GLY A 370 -15.42 30.77 -20.13
C GLY A 370 -15.30 29.25 -20.30
N ALA A 371 -16.40 28.48 -20.20
CA ALA A 371 -16.36 27.05 -20.48
C ALA A 371 -16.33 26.78 -22.00
N GLU A 372 -15.25 26.19 -22.48
CA GLU A 372 -15.12 25.75 -23.88
C GLU A 372 -14.30 24.45 -23.93
N SER A 373 -14.81 23.42 -24.60
CA SER A 373 -14.17 22.10 -24.63
C SER A 373 -12.78 22.14 -25.27
N ASN A 374 -12.56 23.00 -26.27
CA ASN A 374 -11.25 23.22 -26.88
C ASN A 374 -10.24 23.91 -25.94
N LYS A 375 -10.74 24.62 -24.91
CA LYS A 375 -9.94 25.16 -23.81
C LYS A 375 -9.82 24.16 -22.65
N GLY A 376 -10.27 22.92 -22.81
CA GLY A 376 -10.18 21.91 -21.76
C GLY A 376 -11.13 22.11 -20.58
N ILE A 377 -12.17 22.95 -20.73
CA ILE A 377 -13.23 23.13 -19.72
C ILE A 377 -14.56 22.63 -20.28
N THR A 378 -15.10 21.58 -19.69
CA THR A 378 -16.37 20.96 -20.09
C THR A 378 -17.35 21.00 -18.91
N VAL A 379 -18.66 21.12 -19.20
CA VAL A 379 -19.71 21.07 -18.18
C VAL A 379 -20.70 19.95 -18.50
N LEU A 380 -20.89 19.03 -17.54
CA LEU A 380 -21.72 17.84 -17.68
C LEU A 380 -22.92 17.91 -16.74
N GLU A 381 -24.12 17.66 -17.26
CA GLU A 381 -25.36 17.55 -16.51
C GLU A 381 -25.77 16.08 -16.36
N TYR A 382 -26.19 15.70 -15.15
CA TYR A 382 -26.64 14.35 -14.81
C TYR A 382 -28.09 14.38 -14.36
N THR A 383 -28.94 13.60 -15.03
CA THR A 383 -30.37 13.46 -14.70
C THR A 383 -30.64 12.07 -14.13
N PRO A 384 -31.30 11.93 -12.95
CA PRO A 384 -31.67 10.63 -12.40
C PRO A 384 -32.60 9.84 -13.34
N THR A 385 -32.27 8.59 -13.64
CA THR A 385 -33.04 7.70 -14.53
C THR A 385 -33.60 6.47 -13.81
N SER A 386 -32.86 5.89 -12.86
CA SER A 386 -33.35 4.75 -12.07
C SER A 386 -34.31 5.20 -10.96
N ASP A 387 -35.22 4.32 -10.54
CA ASP A 387 -36.16 4.61 -9.45
C ASP A 387 -35.42 4.92 -8.14
N TYR A 388 -34.33 4.20 -7.88
CA TYR A 388 -33.47 4.46 -6.73
C TYR A 388 -32.87 5.87 -6.79
N ALA A 389 -32.20 6.24 -7.89
CA ALA A 389 -31.59 7.56 -8.03
C ALA A 389 -32.63 8.70 -7.97
N LYS A 390 -33.81 8.51 -8.58
CA LYS A 390 -34.94 9.46 -8.49
C LYS A 390 -35.42 9.64 -7.06
N SER A 391 -35.52 8.56 -6.28
CA SER A 391 -35.96 8.62 -4.88
C SER A 391 -34.94 9.30 -3.96
N GLN A 392 -33.64 9.11 -4.22
CA GLN A 392 -32.57 9.62 -3.34
C GLN A 392 -32.16 11.06 -3.67
N VAL A 393 -32.19 11.45 -4.94
CA VAL A 393 -31.67 12.74 -5.41
C VAL A 393 -32.76 13.63 -6.00
N GLY A 394 -33.63 13.06 -6.85
CA GLY A 394 -34.78 13.72 -7.45
C GLY A 394 -34.49 14.90 -8.41
N THR A 395 -33.26 15.39 -8.45
CA THR A 395 -32.87 16.63 -9.15
C THR A 395 -31.63 16.44 -10.01
N LYS A 396 -31.47 17.33 -11.00
CA LYS A 396 -30.30 17.37 -11.87
C LYS A 396 -29.06 17.83 -11.10
N ARG A 397 -27.90 17.36 -11.55
CA ARG A 397 -26.60 17.75 -11.00
C ARG A 397 -25.62 18.16 -12.07
N VAL A 398 -24.81 19.16 -11.80
CA VAL A 398 -23.87 19.73 -12.76
C VAL A 398 -22.42 19.55 -12.30
N MET A 399 -21.58 18.97 -13.16
CA MET A 399 -20.16 18.80 -12.91
C MET A 399 -19.35 19.67 -13.86
N ALA A 400 -18.40 20.45 -13.33
CA ALA A 400 -17.37 21.11 -14.11
C ALA A 400 -16.16 20.18 -14.25
N VAL A 401 -15.62 20.05 -15.46
CA VAL A 401 -14.47 19.19 -15.77
C VAL A 401 -13.36 20.04 -16.36
N LEU A 402 -12.18 19.97 -15.75
CA LEU A 402 -10.93 20.51 -16.26
C LEU A 402 -10.05 19.37 -16.79
N ASP A 403 -9.56 19.49 -18.01
CA ASP A 403 -8.40 18.74 -18.49
C ASP A 403 -7.13 19.55 -18.21
N ALA A 404 -6.32 19.11 -17.24
CA ALA A 404 -5.13 19.84 -16.82
C ALA A 404 -4.00 19.83 -17.86
N THR A 405 -4.10 19.02 -18.92
CA THR A 405 -3.16 19.09 -20.05
C THR A 405 -3.36 20.37 -20.87
N ASN A 406 -4.53 21.02 -20.78
CA ASN A 406 -4.82 22.26 -21.47
C ASN A 406 -4.40 23.46 -20.63
N ARG A 407 -3.34 24.15 -21.05
CA ARG A 407 -2.78 25.33 -20.34
C ARG A 407 -3.78 26.49 -20.23
N GLU A 408 -4.57 26.74 -21.28
CA GLU A 408 -5.59 27.81 -21.23
C GLU A 408 -6.70 27.48 -20.24
N GLY A 409 -7.17 26.24 -20.25
CA GLY A 409 -8.15 25.73 -19.29
C GLY A 409 -7.65 25.84 -17.86
N TYR A 410 -6.45 25.33 -17.60
CA TYR A 410 -5.82 25.40 -16.29
C TYR A 410 -5.78 26.83 -15.74
N ASN A 411 -5.32 27.78 -16.55
CA ASN A 411 -5.21 29.18 -16.16
C ASN A 411 -6.56 29.89 -15.96
N SER A 412 -7.62 29.45 -16.64
CA SER A 412 -8.94 30.12 -16.63
C SER A 412 -9.99 29.41 -15.79
N PHE A 413 -9.73 28.19 -15.30
CA PHE A 413 -10.72 27.36 -14.63
C PHE A 413 -11.31 27.99 -13.37
N LEU A 414 -10.48 28.59 -12.51
CA LEU A 414 -10.96 29.27 -11.30
C LEU A 414 -11.86 30.46 -11.63
N LYS A 415 -11.48 31.24 -12.65
CA LYS A 415 -12.29 32.35 -13.12
C LYS A 415 -13.64 31.86 -13.63
N PHE A 416 -13.65 30.77 -14.40
CA PHE A 416 -14.89 30.12 -14.85
C PHE A 416 -15.79 29.73 -13.67
N LEU A 417 -15.25 29.04 -12.65
CA LEU A 417 -16.03 28.64 -11.48
C LEU A 417 -16.61 29.85 -10.75
N GLN A 418 -15.81 30.91 -10.58
CA GLN A 418 -16.23 32.15 -9.93
C GLN A 418 -17.34 32.87 -10.73
N ASP A 419 -17.17 33.01 -12.04
CA ASP A 419 -18.12 33.74 -12.90
C ASP A 419 -19.44 32.98 -13.05
N ALA A 420 -19.40 31.65 -13.19
CA ALA A 420 -20.59 30.81 -13.19
C ALA A 420 -21.35 30.93 -11.85
N THR A 421 -20.62 30.88 -10.73
CA THR A 421 -21.21 31.01 -9.38
C THR A 421 -21.84 32.39 -9.17
N LYS A 422 -21.15 33.47 -9.55
CA LYS A 422 -21.67 34.85 -9.49
C LYS A 422 -22.94 35.02 -10.33
N ALA A 423 -23.06 34.31 -11.45
CA ALA A 423 -24.25 34.31 -12.29
C ALA A 423 -25.38 33.39 -11.76
N GLY A 424 -25.26 32.85 -10.55
CA GLY A 424 -26.25 31.97 -9.94
C GLY A 424 -26.32 30.58 -10.56
N LYS A 425 -25.32 30.17 -11.35
CA LYS A 425 -25.24 28.81 -11.88
C LYS A 425 -24.71 27.88 -10.80
N LYS A 426 -25.50 26.85 -10.47
CA LYS A 426 -25.09 25.81 -9.53
C LYS A 426 -24.13 24.85 -10.21
N ILE A 427 -22.93 24.70 -9.65
CA ILE A 427 -21.98 23.65 -9.98
C ILE A 427 -21.91 22.73 -8.77
N ASP A 428 -22.40 21.50 -8.91
CA ASP A 428 -22.48 20.52 -7.83
C ASP A 428 -21.12 19.86 -7.58
N GLY A 429 -20.31 19.66 -8.62
CA GLY A 429 -18.99 19.10 -8.43
C GLY A 429 -17.97 19.49 -9.46
N ILE A 430 -16.72 19.14 -9.14
CA ILE A 430 -15.53 19.50 -9.90
C ILE A 430 -14.76 18.21 -10.20
N VAL A 431 -14.28 18.09 -11.43
CA VAL A 431 -13.38 17.04 -11.88
C VAL A 431 -12.12 17.68 -12.42
N ILE A 432 -10.94 17.26 -11.96
CA ILE A 432 -9.67 17.61 -12.60
C ILE A 432 -9.06 16.32 -13.16
N ARG A 433 -8.88 16.28 -14.47
CA ARG A 433 -8.23 15.19 -15.18
C ARG A 433 -6.75 15.47 -15.40
N ASN A 434 -5.98 14.40 -15.57
CA ASN A 434 -4.61 14.43 -16.08
C ASN A 434 -3.64 15.27 -15.21
N MET A 435 -3.83 15.26 -13.88
CA MET A 435 -2.98 16.03 -12.98
C MET A 435 -1.56 15.46 -12.99
N GLY A 436 -0.60 16.26 -13.45
CA GLY A 436 0.80 15.86 -13.54
C GLY A 436 1.14 14.96 -14.73
N LEU A 437 0.27 14.89 -15.76
CA LEU A 437 0.54 14.10 -16.96
C LEU A 437 1.64 14.72 -17.85
N ILE A 438 1.58 16.04 -18.06
CA ILE A 438 2.60 16.78 -18.83
C ILE A 438 3.82 17.06 -17.95
N ASP A 439 3.59 17.63 -16.77
CA ASP A 439 4.62 17.98 -15.82
C ASP A 439 4.30 17.31 -14.48
N LYS A 440 5.05 16.27 -14.14
CA LYS A 440 4.87 15.51 -12.90
C LYS A 440 5.10 16.34 -11.63
N THR A 441 5.72 17.51 -11.77
CA THR A 441 6.00 18.47 -10.69
C THR A 441 4.99 19.61 -10.63
N GLN A 442 4.00 19.63 -11.54
CA GLN A 442 2.96 20.65 -11.56
C GLN A 442 2.17 20.64 -10.25
N ASP A 443 2.26 21.75 -9.51
CA ASP A 443 1.58 21.89 -8.23
C ASP A 443 0.13 22.41 -8.39
N PHE A 444 -0.83 21.57 -8.02
CA PHE A 444 -2.25 21.91 -7.98
C PHE A 444 -2.70 22.49 -6.63
N SER A 445 -1.80 22.69 -5.66
CA SER A 445 -2.16 23.18 -4.31
C SER A 445 -2.91 24.52 -4.38
N GLN A 446 -2.48 25.42 -5.26
CA GLN A 446 -3.08 26.74 -5.43
C GLN A 446 -4.49 26.67 -6.03
N ILE A 447 -4.69 25.86 -7.07
CA ILE A 447 -6.01 25.70 -7.68
C ILE A 447 -6.98 25.04 -6.70
N LEU A 448 -6.53 24.03 -5.96
CA LEU A 448 -7.32 23.35 -4.94
C LEU A 448 -7.66 24.28 -3.76
N ALA A 449 -6.72 25.13 -3.32
CA ALA A 449 -6.95 26.11 -2.26
C ALA A 449 -7.94 27.23 -2.65
N GLN A 450 -7.99 27.58 -3.94
CA GLN A 450 -8.89 28.63 -4.47
C GLN A 450 -10.26 28.09 -4.90
N MET A 451 -10.50 26.78 -4.85
CA MET A 451 -11.84 26.22 -5.05
C MET A 451 -12.84 26.75 -4.01
N PRO A 452 -14.16 26.67 -4.28
CA PRO A 452 -15.18 27.05 -3.30
C PRO A 452 -14.99 26.36 -1.94
N ASP A 453 -15.29 27.07 -0.85
CA ASP A 453 -15.11 26.54 0.51
C ASP A 453 -15.98 25.33 0.83
N SER A 454 -17.08 25.14 0.09
CA SER A 454 -17.90 23.94 0.15
C SER A 454 -18.05 23.33 -1.23
N ILE A 455 -17.72 22.04 -1.34
CA ILE A 455 -17.75 21.27 -2.59
C ILE A 455 -18.60 20.02 -2.35
N GLN A 456 -19.62 19.76 -3.18
CA GLN A 456 -20.43 18.56 -2.98
C GLN A 456 -19.70 17.31 -3.50
N LYS A 457 -19.05 17.41 -4.65
CA LYS A 457 -18.24 16.33 -5.20
C LYS A 457 -16.94 16.83 -5.83
N LEU A 458 -15.82 16.22 -5.46
CA LEU A 458 -14.52 16.43 -6.08
C LEU A 458 -13.99 15.10 -6.63
N THR A 459 -13.52 15.09 -7.88
CA THR A 459 -12.86 13.92 -8.47
C THR A 459 -11.52 14.35 -9.07
N LEU A 460 -10.43 13.74 -8.60
CA LEU A 460 -9.08 14.08 -9.01
C LEU A 460 -8.42 12.86 -9.67
N PHE A 461 -7.92 13.03 -10.90
CA PHE A 461 -7.12 12.02 -11.61
C PHE A 461 -5.66 12.42 -11.60
N PHE A 462 -4.88 11.77 -10.74
CA PHE A 462 -3.44 11.91 -10.63
C PHE A 462 -2.74 11.01 -11.65
N GLU A 463 -1.92 11.60 -12.51
CA GLU A 463 -1.01 10.90 -13.42
C GLU A 463 0.44 11.03 -12.95
N GLY A 464 0.77 12.14 -12.27
CA GLY A 464 1.92 12.25 -11.39
C GLY A 464 1.66 11.58 -10.04
N LYS A 465 2.72 11.09 -9.37
CA LYS A 465 2.60 10.44 -8.06
C LYS A 465 2.69 11.38 -6.86
N ASP A 466 3.00 12.65 -7.13
CA ASP A 466 3.00 13.67 -6.10
C ASP A 466 1.57 14.08 -5.76
N THR A 467 1.15 13.76 -4.55
CA THR A 467 -0.17 14.11 -4.00
C THR A 467 -0.09 15.28 -3.01
N SER A 468 1.08 15.91 -2.85
CA SER A 468 1.27 17.05 -1.92
C SER A 468 0.31 18.20 -2.21
N SER A 469 -0.10 18.39 -3.47
CA SER A 469 -1.11 19.37 -3.84
C SER A 469 -2.44 19.25 -3.08
N LEU A 470 -2.79 18.05 -2.57
CA LEU A 470 -3.99 17.86 -1.75
C LEU A 470 -4.02 18.77 -0.53
N ILE A 471 -2.88 19.28 -0.04
CA ILE A 471 -2.82 20.22 1.08
C ILE A 471 -3.69 21.47 0.88
N GLY A 472 -3.95 21.87 -0.38
CA GLY A 472 -4.86 22.96 -0.71
C GLY A 472 -6.31 22.70 -0.26
N LEU A 473 -6.69 21.46 0.01
CA LEU A 473 -8.02 21.06 0.47
C LEU A 473 -8.22 21.15 1.99
N LYS A 474 -7.15 21.39 2.76
CA LYS A 474 -7.18 21.28 4.23
C LYS A 474 -8.29 22.11 4.90
N ASP A 475 -8.63 23.27 4.35
CA ASP A 475 -9.62 24.19 4.92
C ASP A 475 -10.99 24.12 4.20
N LYS A 476 -11.17 23.15 3.29
CA LYS A 476 -12.39 22.97 2.49
C LYS A 476 -13.35 21.98 3.14
N LYS A 477 -14.65 22.20 2.97
CA LYS A 477 -15.71 21.26 3.37
C LYS A 477 -16.18 20.48 2.14
N ILE A 478 -15.79 19.21 2.06
CA ILE A 478 -16.06 18.38 0.89
C ILE A 478 -17.00 17.25 1.28
N GLN A 479 -18.16 17.15 0.63
CA GLN A 479 -19.12 16.09 0.92
C GLN A 479 -18.63 14.74 0.39
N GLU A 480 -18.03 14.70 -0.80
CA GLU A 480 -17.42 13.50 -1.38
C GLU A 480 -16.15 13.81 -2.19
N ILE A 481 -15.11 13.01 -2.00
CA ILE A 481 -13.91 13.00 -2.86
C ILE A 481 -13.64 11.61 -3.46
N ASP A 482 -13.20 11.62 -4.72
CA ASP A 482 -12.62 10.46 -5.41
C ASP A 482 -11.17 10.79 -5.81
N LEU A 483 -10.23 9.90 -5.50
CA LEU A 483 -8.82 10.02 -5.87
C LEU A 483 -8.43 8.85 -6.77
N TYR A 484 -8.14 9.14 -8.03
CA TYR A 484 -7.89 8.15 -9.07
C TYR A 484 -6.52 8.31 -9.71
N ASN A 485 -6.01 7.20 -10.25
CA ASN A 485 -4.88 7.16 -11.16
C ASN A 485 -5.21 6.22 -12.32
N SER A 486 -4.75 6.54 -13.53
CA SER A 486 -5.09 5.80 -14.76
C SER A 486 -4.13 4.65 -15.09
N SER A 487 -3.07 4.45 -14.29
CA SER A 487 -2.04 3.43 -14.51
C SER A 487 -1.89 2.48 -13.33
N ASN A 488 -0.88 2.70 -12.47
CA ASN A 488 -0.58 1.82 -11.35
C ASN A 488 -1.14 2.38 -10.03
N THR A 489 -2.31 1.89 -9.64
CA THR A 489 -3.02 2.29 -8.42
C THR A 489 -2.43 1.72 -7.13
N ILE A 490 -1.48 0.77 -7.20
CA ILE A 490 -0.90 0.08 -6.03
C ILE A 490 0.61 0.28 -5.87
N ALA A 491 1.18 1.27 -6.55
CA ALA A 491 2.61 1.56 -6.46
C ALA A 491 3.02 1.97 -5.03
N ASP A 492 4.19 1.49 -4.58
CA ASP A 492 4.69 1.69 -3.21
C ASP A 492 5.01 3.16 -2.85
N ASP A 493 5.16 4.00 -3.86
CA ASP A 493 5.48 5.42 -3.77
C ASP A 493 4.24 6.33 -3.72
N TRP A 494 3.02 5.75 -3.76
CA TRP A 494 1.83 6.51 -3.39
C TRP A 494 1.84 6.87 -1.92
N ALA A 495 1.78 8.17 -1.66
CA ALA A 495 1.70 8.74 -0.34
C ALA A 495 0.50 9.67 -0.19
N ILE A 496 0.03 9.86 1.04
CA ILE A 496 -1.05 10.79 1.34
C ILE A 496 -0.78 11.53 2.64
N ASN A 497 -1.14 12.81 2.67
CA ASN A 497 -1.28 13.57 3.90
C ASN A 497 -2.73 13.45 4.41
N PRO A 498 -3.01 12.70 5.49
CA PRO A 498 -4.38 12.58 5.99
C PRO A 498 -4.98 13.91 6.47
N TYR A 499 -4.14 14.83 6.94
CA TYR A 499 -4.57 16.16 7.39
C TYR A 499 -5.21 16.98 6.26
N ALA A 500 -4.75 16.79 5.02
CA ALA A 500 -5.31 17.43 3.84
C ALA A 500 -6.80 17.06 3.63
N LEU A 501 -7.23 15.91 4.16
CA LEU A 501 -8.60 15.41 4.01
C LEU A 501 -9.47 15.60 5.27
N LYS A 502 -9.02 16.38 6.26
CA LYS A 502 -9.76 16.58 7.52
C LYS A 502 -11.19 17.13 7.33
N GLY A 503 -11.40 17.92 6.28
CA GLY A 503 -12.71 18.51 5.95
C GLY A 503 -13.57 17.66 5.01
N VAL A 504 -13.15 16.44 4.68
CA VAL A 504 -13.87 15.55 3.75
C VAL A 504 -14.75 14.56 4.51
N LYS A 505 -16.06 14.56 4.21
CA LYS A 505 -17.03 13.67 4.86
C LYS A 505 -17.03 12.24 4.32
N ASN A 506 -16.92 12.07 3.01
CA ASN A 506 -16.92 10.75 2.36
C ASN A 506 -15.74 10.64 1.40
N ILE A 507 -14.89 9.62 1.56
CA ILE A 507 -13.84 9.28 0.60
C ILE A 507 -14.25 7.96 -0.04
N THR A 508 -14.56 7.98 -1.34
CA THR A 508 -14.96 6.74 -2.02
C THR A 508 -13.75 5.96 -2.52
N PHE A 509 -13.95 4.66 -2.67
CA PHE A 509 -12.91 3.76 -3.15
C PHE A 509 -13.48 2.77 -4.15
N ASP A 510 -12.95 2.81 -5.37
CA ASP A 510 -13.30 1.95 -6.50
C ASP A 510 -12.04 1.23 -6.97
N TYR A 511 -11.81 0.02 -6.41
CA TYR A 511 -10.62 -0.77 -6.70
C TYR A 511 -10.64 -1.27 -8.14
N ASN A 512 -9.78 -0.70 -8.98
CA ASN A 512 -9.49 -1.21 -10.30
C ASN A 512 -7.97 -1.25 -10.45
N TYR A 513 -7.45 -2.43 -10.78
CA TYR A 513 -6.02 -2.64 -11.00
C TYR A 513 -5.87 -3.76 -12.04
N ASP A 514 -5.15 -3.48 -13.12
CA ASP A 514 -4.82 -4.50 -14.11
C ASP A 514 -3.56 -5.25 -13.66
N ILE A 515 -3.77 -6.48 -13.23
CA ILE A 515 -2.69 -7.45 -13.06
C ILE A 515 -2.61 -8.11 -14.41
N GLY A 516 -1.76 -7.57 -15.30
CA GLY A 516 -1.60 -8.08 -16.66
C GLY A 516 -1.63 -9.61 -16.64
N PHE A 517 -2.69 -10.20 -17.20
CA PHE A 517 -2.76 -11.65 -17.35
C PHE A 517 -1.56 -12.09 -18.20
N PRO A 518 -0.93 -13.24 -17.94
CA PRO A 518 0.14 -13.73 -18.80
C PRO A 518 -0.37 -13.80 -20.26
N GLY A 519 0.18 -12.95 -21.14
CA GLY A 519 -0.25 -12.81 -22.54
C GLY A 519 -1.11 -11.59 -22.88
N ILE A 520 -1.57 -10.81 -21.88
CA ILE A 520 -2.15 -9.48 -22.08
C ILE A 520 -1.12 -8.48 -21.54
N PRO A 521 -0.43 -7.71 -22.40
CA PRO A 521 0.53 -6.71 -21.94
C PRO A 521 -0.17 -5.80 -20.92
N GLY A 522 0.34 -5.76 -19.68
CA GLY A 522 -0.14 -4.93 -18.57
C GLY A 522 0.10 -3.43 -18.78
N ASN A 523 -0.12 -2.96 -20.01
CA ASN A 523 0.28 -1.67 -20.52
C ASN A 523 -0.96 -0.79 -20.77
N ASN A 524 -2.16 -1.21 -20.36
CA ASN A 524 -3.36 -0.43 -20.61
C ASN A 524 -3.33 0.81 -19.69
N ARG A 525 -2.65 1.87 -20.14
CA ARG A 525 -2.40 3.16 -19.46
C ARG A 525 -3.67 3.96 -19.11
N ASP A 526 -4.84 3.37 -19.31
CA ASP A 526 -6.12 4.01 -19.19
C ASP A 526 -7.08 3.14 -18.39
N MET A 527 -6.65 2.58 -17.25
CA MET A 527 -7.53 1.81 -16.36
C MET A 527 -7.69 2.54 -15.03
N PRO A 528 -8.46 3.65 -15.01
CA PRO A 528 -8.59 4.42 -13.79
C PRO A 528 -9.18 3.59 -12.66
N GLY A 529 -8.57 3.73 -11.49
CA GLY A 529 -8.98 3.11 -10.24
C GLY A 529 -8.49 3.91 -9.04
N SER A 530 -9.05 3.64 -7.87
CA SER A 530 -8.67 4.35 -6.65
C SER A 530 -7.25 4.04 -6.22
N ILE A 531 -6.52 5.08 -5.85
CA ILE A 531 -5.14 4.97 -5.38
C ILE A 531 -5.09 4.27 -4.02
N VAL A 532 -4.22 3.27 -3.89
CA VAL A 532 -3.88 2.62 -2.63
C VAL A 532 -2.68 3.31 -2.02
N PHE A 533 -2.89 4.05 -0.93
CA PHE A 533 -1.80 4.72 -0.21
C PHE A 533 -1.21 3.81 0.86
N ASN A 534 0.08 3.47 0.71
CA ASN A 534 0.81 2.74 1.74
C ASN A 534 1.75 3.64 2.57
N THR A 535 1.88 4.91 2.19
CA THR A 535 2.71 5.90 2.89
C THR A 535 1.87 7.05 3.45
N LEU A 536 2.02 7.35 4.73
CA LEU A 536 1.60 8.63 5.31
C LEU A 536 2.73 9.63 5.17
N LYS A 537 2.50 10.70 4.40
CA LYS A 537 3.49 11.74 4.11
C LYS A 537 2.95 13.09 4.52
N PHE A 538 3.76 13.87 5.23
CA PHE A 538 3.34 15.17 5.76
C PHE A 538 4.06 16.31 5.03
N ASP A 539 3.35 17.43 4.86
CA ASP A 539 3.83 18.58 4.09
C ASP A 539 4.71 19.51 4.92
N LYS A 540 5.57 20.26 4.22
CA LYS A 540 6.48 21.24 4.83
C LYS A 540 5.71 22.28 5.64
N GLY A 541 6.26 22.65 6.80
CA GLY A 541 5.70 23.69 7.68
C GLY A 541 4.54 23.23 8.56
N MET A 542 4.20 21.94 8.57
CA MET A 542 3.23 21.38 9.52
C MET A 542 3.83 21.31 10.94
N SER A 543 3.03 21.72 11.92
CA SER A 543 3.34 21.54 13.34
C SER A 543 3.10 20.09 13.79
N LEU A 544 3.72 19.70 14.90
CA LEU A 544 3.49 18.39 15.53
C LEU A 544 2.00 18.13 15.81
N ASN A 545 1.25 19.15 16.22
CA ASN A 545 -0.19 19.04 16.45
C ASN A 545 -0.95 18.66 15.17
N GLN A 546 -0.59 19.25 14.03
CA GLN A 546 -1.21 18.92 12.73
C GLN A 546 -0.80 17.53 12.24
N ILE A 547 0.45 17.12 12.50
CA ILE A 547 0.92 15.75 12.23
C ILE A 547 0.08 14.76 13.04
N ASN A 548 -0.06 14.98 14.35
CA ASN A 548 -0.85 14.13 15.24
C ASN A 548 -2.34 14.11 14.88
N GLU A 549 -2.91 15.23 14.41
CA GLU A 549 -4.27 15.27 13.88
C GLU A 549 -4.39 14.40 12.61
N GLY A 550 -3.41 14.47 11.70
CA GLY A 550 -3.37 13.59 10.53
C GLY A 550 -3.23 12.10 10.89
N LEU A 551 -2.35 11.76 11.85
CA LEU A 551 -2.23 10.39 12.36
C LEU A 551 -3.53 9.91 13.00
N LYS A 552 -4.22 10.76 13.77
CA LYS A 552 -5.55 10.47 14.34
C LYS A 552 -6.58 10.16 13.27
N ILE A 553 -6.62 10.97 12.20
CA ILE A 553 -7.54 10.77 11.08
C ILE A 553 -7.32 9.38 10.47
N ALA A 554 -6.08 9.03 10.10
CA ALA A 554 -5.79 7.79 9.40
C ALA A 554 -5.89 6.54 10.29
N LEU A 555 -5.36 6.61 11.51
CA LEU A 555 -5.11 5.42 12.33
C LEU A 555 -6.18 5.16 13.39
N ASN A 556 -7.04 6.15 13.68
CA ASN A 556 -8.06 6.06 14.74
C ASN A 556 -9.48 6.43 14.27
N ASP A 557 -9.67 7.59 13.65
CA ASP A 557 -11.02 8.09 13.36
C ASP A 557 -11.61 7.47 12.10
N ARG A 558 -10.77 7.28 11.06
CA ARG A 558 -11.18 6.83 9.73
C ARG A 558 -10.46 5.56 9.27
N PHE A 559 -9.91 4.79 10.21
CA PHE A 559 -9.19 3.52 9.94
C PHE A 559 -10.04 2.49 9.16
N GLY A 560 -11.38 2.58 9.25
CA GLY A 560 -12.32 1.72 8.53
C GLY A 560 -12.55 2.11 7.06
N GLU A 561 -11.92 3.18 6.58
CA GLU A 561 -12.00 3.61 5.18
C GLU A 561 -10.82 3.09 4.37
N ARG A 562 -11.09 2.54 3.18
CA ARG A 562 -10.11 1.80 2.37
C ARG A 562 -8.86 2.60 1.98
N ILE A 563 -8.97 3.91 1.90
CA ILE A 563 -7.84 4.80 1.62
C ILE A 563 -6.78 4.80 2.74
N PHE A 564 -7.19 4.55 3.99
CA PHE A 564 -6.34 4.51 5.19
C PHE A 564 -6.05 3.09 5.67
N GLN A 565 -6.08 2.12 4.75
CA GLN A 565 -5.90 0.71 5.06
C GLN A 565 -4.63 0.11 4.41
N GLY A 566 -3.84 0.92 3.70
CA GLY A 566 -2.61 0.44 3.08
C GLY A 566 -2.84 -0.63 2.01
N GLN A 567 -1.80 -1.42 1.76
CA GLN A 567 -1.82 -2.45 0.71
C GLN A 567 -2.72 -3.64 1.04
N PHE A 568 -2.85 -4.01 2.33
CA PHE A 568 -3.54 -5.23 2.75
C PHE A 568 -5.06 -5.09 2.83
N GLY A 569 -5.58 -3.85 2.82
CA GLY A 569 -7.02 -3.60 2.84
C GLY A 569 -7.61 -3.73 4.25
N ASP A 570 -8.83 -4.22 4.34
CA ASP A 570 -9.62 -4.06 5.55
C ASP A 570 -8.90 -4.51 6.84
N GLY A 571 -8.99 -3.65 7.86
CA GLY A 571 -8.36 -3.85 9.17
C GLY A 571 -6.86 -3.56 9.23
N SER A 572 -6.22 -3.25 8.10
CA SER A 572 -4.82 -2.80 8.02
C SER A 572 -4.71 -1.26 8.11
N TRP A 573 -3.48 -0.75 8.01
CA TRP A 573 -3.12 0.67 7.89
C TRP A 573 -1.98 0.86 6.87
N PRO A 574 -1.69 2.10 6.41
CA PRO A 574 -0.49 2.41 5.64
C PRO A 574 0.76 2.14 6.47
N THR A 575 1.63 1.26 5.99
CA THR A 575 2.75 0.73 6.79
C THR A 575 4.02 1.57 6.68
N TYR A 576 4.01 2.66 5.91
CA TYR A 576 5.15 3.55 5.71
C TYR A 576 4.87 4.97 6.23
N LEU A 577 5.89 5.58 6.82
CA LEU A 577 5.91 6.98 7.25
C LEU A 577 6.95 7.76 6.44
N ASP A 578 6.61 8.99 6.07
CA ASP A 578 7.52 9.90 5.38
C ASP A 578 7.41 11.34 5.95
N PHE A 579 8.47 11.75 6.63
CA PHE A 579 8.67 13.10 7.16
C PHE A 579 9.80 13.84 6.45
N SER A 580 10.24 13.36 5.27
CA SER A 580 11.34 13.98 4.51
C SER A 580 11.08 15.43 4.10
N ASN A 581 9.82 15.87 4.06
CA ASN A 581 9.46 17.26 3.79
C ASN A 581 9.53 18.18 5.03
N ILE A 582 9.80 17.63 6.22
CA ILE A 582 9.83 18.36 7.50
C ILE A 582 11.19 18.12 8.17
N PRO A 583 12.25 18.86 7.78
CA PRO A 583 13.62 18.69 8.30
C PRO A 583 13.76 18.74 9.83
N GLU A 584 12.82 19.39 10.50
CA GLU A 584 12.75 19.53 11.95
C GLU A 584 12.39 18.20 12.65
N ILE A 585 11.74 17.28 11.95
CA ILE A 585 11.40 15.95 12.47
C ILE A 585 12.63 15.03 12.34
N ARG A 586 13.23 14.74 13.51
CA ARG A 586 14.44 13.91 13.63
C ARG A 586 14.18 12.56 14.30
N SER A 587 12.99 12.35 14.83
CA SER A 587 12.55 11.12 15.50
C SER A 587 11.02 11.03 15.45
N LEU A 588 10.45 9.99 16.05
CA LEU A 588 9.01 9.81 16.18
C LEU A 588 8.49 10.31 17.55
N GLN A 589 9.30 11.09 18.26
CA GLN A 589 8.96 11.63 19.58
C GLN A 589 7.64 12.41 19.54
N ASP A 590 6.82 12.20 20.57
CA ASP A 590 5.53 12.86 20.80
C ASP A 590 4.47 12.61 19.70
N MET A 591 4.66 11.57 18.88
CA MET A 591 3.69 11.15 17.86
C MET A 591 2.78 10.03 18.37
N ASN A 592 1.46 10.16 18.16
CA ASN A 592 0.50 9.12 18.54
C ASN A 592 0.20 8.18 17.37
N PHE A 593 0.67 6.94 17.49
CA PHE A 593 0.45 5.90 16.48
C PHE A 593 -0.69 4.94 16.80
N TYR A 594 -1.43 5.10 17.91
CA TYR A 594 -2.59 4.24 18.24
C TYR A 594 -2.25 2.74 18.15
N ASP A 595 -1.13 2.36 18.79
CA ASP A 595 -0.59 1.00 18.82
C ASP A 595 -0.20 0.42 17.44
N ARG A 596 -0.06 1.27 16.42
CA ARG A 596 0.39 0.87 15.07
C ARG A 596 1.91 0.88 14.97
N VAL A 597 2.40 0.00 14.11
CA VAL A 597 3.82 -0.19 13.81
C VAL A 597 4.09 -0.09 12.31
N PHE A 598 5.33 0.23 11.93
CA PHE A 598 5.66 0.64 10.57
C PHE A 598 6.86 -0.13 10.01
N LYS A 599 6.76 -0.44 8.71
CA LYS A 599 7.79 -1.13 7.92
C LYS A 599 8.85 -0.19 7.37
N LYS A 600 8.53 1.09 7.20
CA LYS A 600 9.44 2.08 6.59
C LYS A 600 9.25 3.44 7.24
N LEU A 601 10.35 4.10 7.56
CA LEU A 601 10.40 5.50 7.96
C LEU A 601 11.36 6.24 7.04
N THR A 602 10.93 7.36 6.48
CA THR A 602 11.78 8.25 5.67
C THR A 602 11.92 9.60 6.38
N LEU A 603 13.15 10.03 6.61
CA LEU A 603 13.48 11.31 7.25
C LEU A 603 14.33 12.18 6.32
N PHE A 604 14.41 13.48 6.60
CA PHE A 604 15.38 14.35 5.97
C PHE A 604 16.70 14.37 6.76
N ASN A 605 17.83 14.34 6.06
CA ASN A 605 19.12 14.67 6.65
C ASN A 605 19.91 15.56 5.69
N LYS A 606 20.75 16.46 6.21
CA LYS A 606 21.54 17.37 5.35
C LYS A 606 22.95 16.82 5.04
N THR A 607 23.46 15.91 5.86
CA THR A 607 24.86 15.49 5.86
C THR A 607 24.95 13.97 5.82
N ASN A 608 26.16 13.40 5.72
CA ASN A 608 26.34 11.96 5.87
C ASN A 608 26.13 11.46 7.32
N VAL A 609 26.05 12.37 8.30
CA VAL A 609 25.90 12.08 9.74
C VAL A 609 24.47 12.31 10.20
N PHE A 610 23.78 11.25 10.63
CA PHE A 610 22.51 11.35 11.33
C PHE A 610 22.75 11.37 12.84
N THR A 611 22.34 12.45 13.51
CA THR A 611 22.54 12.62 14.95
C THR A 611 21.28 12.29 15.74
N VAL A 612 21.45 11.53 16.82
CA VAL A 612 20.46 11.19 17.84
C VAL A 612 20.98 11.63 19.21
N ASP A 613 20.13 12.23 20.04
CA ASP A 613 20.50 12.62 21.41
C ASP A 613 20.17 11.50 22.39
N ALA A 614 21.17 11.02 23.14
CA ALA A 614 21.03 9.99 24.16
C ALA A 614 20.03 10.40 25.24
N LYS A 615 19.99 11.69 25.61
CA LYS A 615 19.10 12.25 26.64
C LYS A 615 17.62 12.03 26.34
N THR A 616 17.26 11.95 25.06
CA THR A 616 15.87 11.77 24.62
C THR A 616 15.64 10.43 23.94
N LEU A 617 16.64 9.54 23.85
CA LEU A 617 16.51 8.28 23.12
C LEU A 617 15.30 7.45 23.59
N HIS A 618 15.09 7.35 24.89
CA HIS A 618 13.95 6.65 25.50
C HIS A 618 12.56 7.27 25.18
N LEU A 619 12.52 8.47 24.58
CA LEU A 619 11.30 9.19 24.17
C LEU A 619 11.14 9.26 22.66
N GLN A 620 12.12 8.81 21.87
CA GLN A 620 12.14 9.02 20.42
C GLN A 620 11.23 8.09 19.62
N GLN A 621 10.61 7.10 20.28
CA GLN A 621 9.60 6.18 19.72
C GLN A 621 10.04 5.40 18.47
N TRP A 622 11.33 5.10 18.33
CA TRP A 622 11.86 4.12 17.38
C TRP A 622 11.26 2.73 17.56
N SER A 623 10.72 2.40 18.74
CA SER A 623 9.98 1.17 19.01
C SER A 623 8.77 0.97 18.09
N ALA A 624 8.23 2.03 17.48
CA ALA A 624 7.17 1.94 16.45
C ALA A 624 7.63 1.22 15.16
N LEU A 625 8.94 0.97 15.01
CA LEU A 625 9.52 0.18 13.91
C LEU A 625 9.73 -1.30 14.28
N LEU A 626 9.38 -1.72 15.50
CA LEU A 626 9.54 -3.10 15.95
C LEU A 626 8.36 -3.96 15.49
N ILE A 627 8.51 -4.56 14.31
CA ILE A 627 7.46 -5.39 13.68
C ILE A 627 7.82 -6.88 13.69
N LYS A 628 6.79 -7.73 13.70
CA LYS A 628 6.92 -9.16 13.44
C LYS A 628 7.00 -9.46 11.94
N GLY A 629 7.65 -10.58 11.60
CA GLY A 629 7.65 -11.12 10.24
C GLY A 629 9.01 -11.04 9.52
N PRO A 630 9.10 -11.64 8.32
CA PRO A 630 10.34 -11.71 7.54
C PRO A 630 10.76 -10.34 6.98
N ASP A 631 9.79 -9.47 6.67
CA ASP A 631 10.05 -8.08 6.31
C ASP A 631 10.40 -7.29 7.56
N ARG A 632 11.68 -6.95 7.72
CA ARG A 632 12.18 -6.12 8.82
C ARG A 632 12.07 -4.62 8.47
N PRO A 633 11.96 -3.72 9.47
CA PRO A 633 11.78 -2.29 9.23
C PRO A 633 12.97 -1.68 8.48
N LYS A 634 12.74 -0.55 7.81
CA LYS A 634 13.77 0.22 7.10
C LYS A 634 13.71 1.70 7.46
N LEU A 635 14.86 2.27 7.79
CA LEU A 635 15.06 3.71 7.88
C LEU A 635 15.68 4.20 6.57
N MET A 636 15.10 5.26 5.99
CA MET A 636 15.51 5.87 4.74
C MET A 636 15.75 7.37 4.95
N PHE A 637 16.62 7.95 4.13
CA PHE A 637 16.90 9.39 4.17
C PHE A 637 16.75 10.03 2.80
N VAL A 638 16.11 11.19 2.76
CA VAL A 638 16.29 12.18 1.69
C VAL A 638 17.40 13.11 2.15
N SER A 639 18.50 13.16 1.40
CA SER A 639 19.70 13.90 1.80
C SER A 639 20.59 14.22 0.61
N PRO A 640 21.20 15.42 0.53
CA PRO A 640 22.16 15.76 -0.53
C PRO A 640 23.46 14.93 -0.46
N GLN A 641 23.72 14.29 0.69
CA GLN A 641 24.82 13.36 0.89
C GLN A 641 24.29 12.02 1.38
N LYS A 642 24.91 10.91 0.93
CA LYS A 642 24.55 9.59 1.42
C LYS A 642 24.76 9.52 2.94
N VAL A 643 23.69 9.28 3.69
CA VAL A 643 23.76 9.02 5.13
C VAL A 643 24.37 7.65 5.35
N ASP A 644 25.48 7.60 6.09
CA ASP A 644 26.17 6.34 6.42
C ASP A 644 26.65 6.27 7.86
N THR A 645 26.52 7.36 8.61
CA THR A 645 27.06 7.51 9.94
C THR A 645 25.93 7.86 10.92
N LEU A 646 25.80 7.09 11.98
CA LEU A 646 24.97 7.42 13.13
C LEU A 646 25.85 8.03 14.22
N TYR A 647 25.45 9.17 14.76
CA TYR A 647 26.09 9.78 15.92
C TYR A 647 25.11 9.82 17.09
N ILE A 648 25.41 9.09 18.16
CA ILE A 648 24.63 9.13 19.40
C ILE A 648 25.37 10.07 20.36
N LYS A 649 24.85 11.29 20.46
CA LYS A 649 25.41 12.38 21.27
C LYS A 649 24.98 12.22 22.74
N GLY A 650 25.91 12.36 23.67
CA GLY A 650 25.67 12.26 25.12
C GLY A 650 26.44 11.13 25.79
N ASN A 651 26.22 10.97 27.10
CA ASN A 651 26.87 9.99 27.97
C ASN A 651 25.91 8.83 28.32
N ALA A 652 26.43 7.69 28.76
CA ALA A 652 25.58 6.54 29.07
C ALA A 652 24.57 6.82 30.21
N VAL A 653 24.93 7.69 31.16
CA VAL A 653 24.02 8.21 32.19
C VAL A 653 22.78 8.93 31.63
N ASP A 654 22.84 9.43 30.39
CA ASP A 654 21.76 10.19 29.76
C ASP A 654 20.68 9.32 29.11
N LEU A 655 20.91 8.02 28.90
CA LEU A 655 20.04 7.15 28.08
C LEU A 655 18.59 7.07 28.57
N GLY A 656 18.32 7.41 29.83
CA GLY A 656 16.99 7.33 30.45
C GLY A 656 16.54 5.88 30.66
N ASN A 657 15.39 5.66 31.31
CA ASN A 657 14.90 4.30 31.56
C ASN A 657 14.31 3.64 30.31
N ASN A 658 14.54 2.34 30.16
CA ASN A 658 13.99 1.52 29.09
C ASN A 658 14.40 2.00 27.67
N TRP A 659 15.65 2.41 27.51
CA TRP A 659 16.21 2.90 26.24
C TRP A 659 16.50 1.81 25.20
N GLY A 660 16.63 0.56 25.64
CA GLY A 660 16.98 -0.61 24.86
C GLY A 660 16.02 -0.89 23.70
N PRO A 661 14.69 -0.91 23.91
CA PRO A 661 13.72 -1.05 22.82
C PRO A 661 13.83 0.05 21.75
N GLU A 662 14.07 1.28 22.17
CA GLU A 662 14.24 2.42 21.26
C GLU A 662 15.53 2.28 20.44
N LEU A 663 16.65 1.93 21.10
CA LEU A 663 17.89 1.65 20.39
C LEU A 663 17.74 0.46 19.45
N TYR A 664 17.04 -0.60 19.86
CA TYR A 664 16.81 -1.78 19.03
C TYR A 664 16.07 -1.40 17.75
N GLY A 665 15.00 -0.61 17.85
CA GLY A 665 14.24 -0.13 16.69
C GLY A 665 15.10 0.72 15.74
N LEU A 666 15.90 1.63 16.29
CA LEU A 666 16.80 2.49 15.52
C LEU A 666 17.88 1.68 14.80
N ILE A 667 18.55 0.78 15.50
CA ILE A 667 19.65 -0.01 14.94
C ILE A 667 19.13 -1.04 13.93
N GLU A 668 17.99 -1.67 14.20
CA GLU A 668 17.40 -2.62 13.27
C GLU A 668 17.01 -1.96 11.95
N SER A 669 16.25 -0.86 12.04
CA SER A 669 15.76 -0.13 10.87
C SER A 669 16.90 0.53 10.09
N GLY A 670 17.90 1.06 10.80
CA GLY A 670 19.09 1.70 10.23
C GLY A 670 20.21 0.74 9.86
N LYS A 671 20.08 -0.58 10.04
CA LYS A 671 21.23 -1.51 9.90
C LYS A 671 21.90 -1.49 8.53
N ALA A 672 21.13 -1.20 7.47
CA ALA A 672 21.61 -1.10 6.09
C ALA A 672 22.10 0.31 5.70
N VAL A 673 21.84 1.30 6.55
CA VAL A 673 22.24 2.70 6.34
C VAL A 673 23.50 3.00 7.13
N PHE A 674 23.50 2.71 8.43
CA PHE A 674 24.59 3.08 9.33
C PHE A 674 25.74 2.08 9.25
N ASN A 675 26.78 2.45 8.51
CA ASN A 675 28.05 1.73 8.45
C ASN A 675 28.89 1.99 9.70
N THR A 676 28.88 3.25 10.17
CA THR A 676 29.65 3.69 11.34
C THR A 676 28.73 4.24 12.41
N VAL A 677 29.00 3.91 13.68
CA VAL A 677 28.32 4.50 14.83
C VAL A 677 29.33 5.20 15.72
N TYR A 678 29.20 6.52 15.86
CA TYR A 678 30.02 7.34 16.73
C TYR A 678 29.30 7.70 18.04
N VAL A 679 30.07 7.82 19.10
CA VAL A 679 29.65 8.27 20.44
C VAL A 679 30.67 9.24 21.04
N ASP A 680 30.31 9.92 22.13
CA ASP A 680 31.16 10.93 22.75
C ASP A 680 32.32 10.37 23.58
N ASN A 681 32.19 9.16 24.13
CA ASN A 681 33.20 8.59 25.02
C ASN A 681 33.14 7.06 25.11
N GLU A 682 34.19 6.49 25.69
CA GLU A 682 34.41 5.03 25.80
C GLU A 682 33.35 4.35 26.69
N VAL A 683 32.83 5.04 27.71
CA VAL A 683 31.78 4.49 28.57
C VAL A 683 30.51 4.26 27.77
N MET A 684 30.06 5.26 27.01
CA MET A 684 28.93 5.12 26.08
C MET A 684 29.20 4.03 25.06
N ALA A 685 30.40 3.97 24.46
CA ALA A 685 30.74 2.94 23.47
C ALA A 685 30.57 1.53 24.07
N ASN A 686 31.11 1.30 25.26
CA ASN A 686 31.01 0.01 25.95
C ASN A 686 29.58 -0.32 26.37
N THR A 687 28.81 0.66 26.86
CA THR A 687 27.38 0.46 27.18
C THR A 687 26.60 0.02 25.95
N LEU A 688 26.75 0.72 24.82
CA LEU A 688 26.02 0.37 23.60
C LEU A 688 26.50 -0.96 23.01
N ASN A 689 27.81 -1.22 22.98
CA ASN A 689 28.37 -2.47 22.44
C ASN A 689 27.92 -3.74 23.19
N ASN A 690 27.59 -3.60 24.48
CA ASN A 690 27.05 -4.69 25.30
C ASN A 690 25.51 -4.79 25.26
N SER A 691 24.83 -3.85 24.61
CA SER A 691 23.36 -3.85 24.50
C SER A 691 22.84 -5.00 23.64
N GLN A 692 21.57 -5.36 23.84
CA GLN A 692 20.87 -6.34 23.00
C GLN A 692 20.89 -5.92 21.53
N ALA A 693 20.68 -4.64 21.23
CA ALA A 693 20.61 -4.15 19.86
C ALA A 693 21.94 -4.36 19.11
N PHE A 694 23.07 -3.94 19.69
CA PHE A 694 24.37 -4.02 19.02
C PHE A 694 24.84 -5.47 18.87
N THR A 695 24.64 -6.29 19.91
CA THR A 695 24.98 -7.72 19.87
C THR A 695 24.15 -8.47 18.85
N THR A 696 22.85 -8.20 18.76
CA THR A 696 21.95 -8.86 17.80
C THR A 696 22.28 -8.50 16.34
N PHE A 697 22.61 -7.24 16.07
CA PHE A 697 22.83 -6.75 14.71
C PHE A 697 24.31 -6.66 14.31
N GLY A 698 25.24 -7.12 15.16
CA GLY A 698 26.68 -7.09 14.89
C GLY A 698 27.21 -5.67 14.66
N LYS A 699 26.66 -4.68 15.35
CA LYS A 699 27.09 -3.27 15.26
C LYS A 699 28.13 -2.96 16.33
N ARG A 700 28.94 -1.93 16.07
CA ARG A 700 29.95 -1.43 17.01
C ARG A 700 29.93 0.08 17.07
N ALA A 701 29.79 0.62 18.28
CA ALA A 701 30.00 2.02 18.59
C ALA A 701 31.48 2.26 18.88
N ILE A 702 32.01 3.36 18.34
CA ILE A 702 33.38 3.83 18.57
C ILE A 702 33.37 5.30 18.96
N VAL A 703 34.34 5.72 19.76
CA VAL A 703 34.48 7.12 20.14
C VAL A 703 34.77 7.96 18.91
N LYS A 704 34.05 9.08 18.76
CA LYS A 704 34.25 10.01 17.65
C LYS A 704 35.71 10.52 17.62
N PRO A 705 36.32 10.66 16.43
CA PRO A 705 37.67 11.21 16.33
C PRO A 705 37.67 12.70 16.71
N SER A 706 38.83 13.23 17.09
CA SER A 706 38.97 14.62 17.55
C SER A 706 38.56 15.66 16.49
N ASN A 707 38.60 15.29 15.21
CA ASN A 707 38.20 16.12 14.06
C ASN A 707 36.79 15.79 13.55
N PHE A 708 35.97 15.09 14.31
CA PHE A 708 34.61 14.74 13.92
C PHE A 708 33.74 15.99 13.74
N ASP A 709 33.21 16.18 12.53
CA ASP A 709 32.28 17.26 12.20
C ASP A 709 30.88 16.71 11.94
N THR A 710 29.92 17.17 12.73
CA THR A 710 28.49 16.83 12.56
C THR A 710 27.87 17.47 11.31
N ASN A 711 28.54 18.47 10.72
CA ASN A 711 28.11 19.12 9.48
C ASN A 711 28.55 18.34 8.22
N GLY A 712 29.21 17.20 8.39
CA GLY A 712 29.64 16.30 7.32
C GLY A 712 31.08 16.56 6.85
N GLY A 713 31.80 15.49 6.54
CA GLY A 713 33.10 15.55 5.87
C GLY A 713 32.95 15.48 4.34
N ASN A 714 33.97 15.90 3.58
CA ASN A 714 34.01 15.85 2.11
C ASN A 714 33.58 14.47 1.56
N SER A 715 32.31 14.31 1.21
CA SER A 715 31.76 13.18 0.48
C SER A 715 31.00 13.69 -0.72
N GLU A 716 31.09 12.96 -1.84
CA GLU A 716 30.52 13.30 -3.14
C GLU A 716 29.06 13.78 -3.02
N ILE A 717 28.82 14.97 -3.56
CA ILE A 717 27.47 15.52 -3.73
C ILE A 717 26.75 14.62 -4.74
N ILE A 718 25.62 14.05 -4.36
CA ILE A 718 24.77 13.30 -5.29
C ILE A 718 23.75 14.30 -5.86
N SER A 719 23.77 14.52 -7.19
CA SER A 719 22.71 15.29 -7.84
C SER A 719 21.44 14.46 -7.91
N PHE A 720 20.30 15.07 -7.56
CA PHE A 720 18.98 14.48 -7.79
C PHE A 720 18.49 14.93 -9.17
N GLU A 721 18.36 14.00 -10.11
CA GLU A 721 17.45 14.14 -11.27
C GLU A 721 16.06 13.58 -10.91
#